data_AF-A0A2T7NPY4-F1
#
_entry.id   AF-A0A2T7NPY4-F1
#
_cell.length_a   1.000
_cell.length_b   1.000
_cell.length_c   1.000
_cell.angle_alpha   90.00
_cell.angle_beta   90.00
_cell.angle_gamma   90.00
#
_symmetry.space_group_name_H-M   'P 1'
#
loop_
_entity.id
_entity.type
_entity.pdbx_description
1 polymer ?
#
loop_
_entity_poly.entity_id
_entity_poly.type
_entity_poly.pdbx_seq_one_letter_code
_entity_poly.pdbx_strand_id
1 'polypeptide(L)'
;MEELDKYSIVHFILPDINAVPRGKLVIGKAKYDTAKNGLEMFIGMPLTGPNCEFPFTLPHIGKALPNNEARPQLDTLVPLPWLQQDQRSTGSILCGFYTEDGSPNTSAPRQLLQVQVDKLRKEHDLLIKTAFEYEFYVFREGTLDPHCNEKVRPQGMDMSRGFDATFMTRPVLTRANSGLHLNHSLWKASEPGENAFLQRDAAKKLSTTAKHWLAGLLAHAPALTAMCCPTPNCYRRMFNFCTPGLATWGLDSRIALMRVRTRKDNVFFESRLPSGAANPYLALAATIAAGMDGLNRKLECPEEASASAVALPKSLPEALDALDKDVELRAVLGDFFVDSFIVSKRENELKPYDSAKLITEEEKIAYERQTYLKILPSHLYNHRSTPLTGPSCEFPLTLPHIGKALSNNEARPQLDTLVPLPWLQQDQRNTGSILCGFYTDDGSPNTSSPRQLLQVQVDKLRKEHDLLIKTAFEYEFYVFREGTLDPHCNEKVRLQGMNMYVVQENQDVLFELTNVLESMGLNVNSIMAELSAGQWEFTTEPEEGVKGGDTGFYAKTATKGFFRSRGFDATFMTRPVLTRANSGLHLNHSLWKASEPGENAFLQRDAANKLSTAAKHWLAGLLAHAPALTAMCCPTPNCYRRMFNFCAPGLATWGLDSRIALVRVRTRKDNVFFESRLPSGAANPYLALAATIAAGIDGLNRKLECPEEASASAVALPKSLSEALDALDKDVELRAVLGDFFVDSFIVSKRENELKPYDSAKLITEEEKIAYERQTYLKIL
;
A
#
# COMPACT_ATOMS: atom_id res chain seq x y z
N MET A 1 9.59 0.01 -23.65
CA MET A 1 9.83 -1.29 -23.00
C MET A 1 11.33 -1.54 -22.86
N GLU A 2 12.12 -1.47 -23.94
CA GLU A 2 13.59 -1.59 -23.89
C GLU A 2 14.27 -0.62 -22.91
N GLU A 3 13.74 0.60 -22.75
CA GLU A 3 14.22 1.55 -21.73
C GLU A 3 14.19 1.01 -20.28
N LEU A 4 13.36 0.00 -19.98
CA LEU A 4 13.32 -0.63 -18.66
C LEU A 4 14.55 -1.51 -18.41
N ASP A 5 15.27 -1.93 -19.44
CA ASP A 5 16.49 -2.75 -19.31
C ASP A 5 17.62 -1.97 -18.64
N LYS A 6 17.57 -0.63 -18.75
CA LYS A 6 18.49 0.29 -18.09
C LYS A 6 18.32 0.34 -16.58
N TYR A 7 17.26 -0.25 -16.03
CA TYR A 7 16.88 -0.16 -14.61
C TYR A 7 16.70 -1.54 -14.01
N SER A 8 17.45 -1.85 -12.96
CA SER A 8 17.24 -3.08 -12.21
C SER A 8 15.95 -3.05 -11.38
N ILE A 9 15.58 -1.86 -10.93
CA ILE A 9 14.41 -1.59 -10.09
C ILE A 9 13.57 -0.51 -10.75
N VAL A 10 12.25 -0.69 -10.76
CA VAL A 10 11.32 0.33 -11.23
C VAL A 10 10.28 0.61 -10.16
N HIS A 11 10.20 1.87 -9.74
CA HIS A 11 9.13 2.39 -8.91
C HIS A 11 7.92 2.72 -9.78
N PHE A 12 6.78 2.11 -9.47
CA PHE A 12 5.51 2.44 -10.12
C PHE A 12 4.66 3.20 -9.11
N ILE A 13 4.46 4.49 -9.37
CA ILE A 13 3.99 5.43 -8.36
C ILE A 13 2.75 6.20 -8.82
N LEU A 14 1.91 6.54 -7.85
CA LEU A 14 0.75 7.40 -7.99
C LEU A 14 0.74 8.42 -6.85
N PRO A 15 0.64 9.73 -7.12
CA PRO A 15 0.52 10.74 -6.06
C PRO A 15 -0.86 10.69 -5.41
N ASP A 16 -0.91 10.70 -4.08
CA ASP A 16 -2.16 10.91 -3.31
C ASP A 16 -2.56 12.39 -3.25
N ILE A 17 -3.69 12.72 -2.62
CA ILE A 17 -4.20 14.10 -2.47
C ILE A 17 -3.24 15.05 -1.75
N ASN A 18 -2.25 14.53 -1.02
CA ASN A 18 -1.19 15.29 -0.34
C ASN A 18 0.12 15.33 -1.16
N ALA A 19 0.10 14.83 -2.39
CA ALA A 19 1.25 14.65 -3.28
C ALA A 19 2.33 13.70 -2.75
N VAL A 20 1.98 12.83 -1.80
CA VAL A 20 2.88 11.75 -1.38
C VAL A 20 2.85 10.66 -2.46
N PRO A 21 4.02 10.22 -2.98
CA PRO A 21 4.08 9.14 -3.94
C PRO A 21 3.72 7.80 -3.26
N ARG A 22 2.62 7.19 -3.70
CA ARG A 22 2.17 5.87 -3.29
C ARG A 22 2.51 4.85 -4.36
N GLY A 23 3.08 3.71 -4.01
CA GLY A 23 3.47 2.74 -5.02
C GLY A 23 4.11 1.46 -4.49
N LYS A 24 4.64 0.69 -5.44
CA LYS A 24 5.43 -0.51 -5.17
C LYS A 24 6.80 -0.37 -5.84
N LEU A 25 7.81 -0.93 -5.18
CA LEU A 25 9.10 -1.24 -5.80
C LEU A 25 8.94 -2.57 -6.53
N VAL A 26 9.21 -2.59 -7.84
CA VAL A 26 9.06 -3.78 -8.69
C VAL A 26 10.42 -4.12 -9.32
N ILE A 27 10.76 -5.42 -9.32
CA ILE A 27 12.08 -5.91 -9.71
C ILE A 27 12.00 -7.00 -10.80
N GLY A 28 13.16 -7.43 -11.29
CA GLY A 28 13.30 -8.59 -12.15
C GLY A 28 12.44 -8.52 -13.41
N LYS A 29 11.78 -9.64 -13.76
CA LYS A 29 10.88 -9.71 -14.92
C LYS A 29 9.51 -9.08 -14.64
N ALA A 30 9.12 -8.99 -13.37
CA ALA A 30 7.85 -8.43 -12.96
C ALA A 30 7.66 -6.97 -13.40
N LYS A 31 8.75 -6.21 -13.56
CA LYS A 31 8.68 -4.81 -14.07
C LYS A 31 8.13 -4.73 -15.49
N TYR A 32 8.39 -5.71 -16.35
CA TYR A 32 7.86 -5.72 -17.73
C TYR A 32 6.39 -6.07 -17.75
N ASP A 33 6.01 -7.08 -16.96
CA ASP A 33 4.60 -7.43 -16.80
C ASP A 33 3.82 -6.26 -16.22
N THR A 34 4.35 -5.64 -15.16
CA THR A 34 3.77 -4.45 -14.54
C THR A 34 3.70 -3.27 -15.52
N ALA A 35 4.74 -3.00 -16.30
CA ALA A 35 4.73 -1.93 -17.30
C ALA A 35 3.67 -2.14 -18.39
N LYS A 36 3.44 -3.39 -18.80
CA LYS A 36 2.43 -3.75 -19.81
C LYS A 36 1.03 -3.81 -19.23
N ASN A 37 0.90 -4.36 -18.04
CA ASN A 37 -0.37 -4.74 -17.48
C ASN A 37 -0.89 -3.76 -16.46
N GLY A 38 -0.03 -3.12 -15.69
CA GLY A 38 -0.34 -2.21 -14.60
C GLY A 38 -0.48 -2.90 -13.26
N LEU A 39 -0.36 -2.10 -12.20
CA LEU A 39 -0.49 -2.53 -10.81
C LEU A 39 -1.94 -2.40 -10.36
N GLU A 40 -2.29 -3.22 -9.39
CA GLU A 40 -3.57 -3.09 -8.71
C GLU A 40 -3.34 -2.33 -7.42
N MET A 41 -4.16 -1.32 -7.20
CA MET A 41 -4.12 -0.52 -5.99
C MET A 41 -5.52 -0.38 -5.42
N PHE A 42 -5.58 -0.30 -4.10
CA PHE A 42 -6.82 -0.04 -3.39
C PHE A 42 -7.44 1.28 -3.85
N ILE A 43 -8.75 1.32 -4.13
CA ILE A 43 -9.45 2.51 -4.63
C ILE A 43 -9.27 3.75 -3.76
N GLY A 44 -9.16 3.58 -2.43
CA GLY A 44 -8.96 4.69 -1.50
C GLY A 44 -7.52 5.19 -1.42
N MET A 45 -6.55 4.52 -2.06
CA MET A 45 -5.12 4.87 -1.98
C MET A 45 -4.83 6.33 -2.36
N PRO A 46 -5.40 6.91 -3.44
CA PRO A 46 -5.15 8.30 -3.78
C PRO A 46 -5.75 9.30 -2.78
N LEU A 47 -6.71 8.89 -1.95
CA LEU A 47 -7.46 9.75 -1.03
C LEU A 47 -6.90 9.73 0.40
N THR A 48 -5.77 9.06 0.60
CA THR A 48 -5.16 8.89 1.91
C THR A 48 -4.64 10.20 2.50
N GLY A 49 -4.71 10.31 3.82
CA GLY A 49 -4.02 11.34 4.60
C GLY A 49 -2.50 11.21 4.51
N PRO A 50 -1.74 12.21 4.99
CA PRO A 50 -0.29 12.20 4.94
C PRO A 50 0.33 10.98 5.65
N ASN A 51 -0.31 10.45 6.70
CA ASN A 51 0.10 9.20 7.34
C ASN A 51 -0.79 8.02 6.90
N CYS A 52 -1.20 7.96 5.64
CA CYS A 52 -1.99 6.85 5.08
C CYS A 52 -3.33 6.58 5.81
N GLU A 53 -3.90 7.58 6.48
CA GLU A 53 -5.23 7.45 7.08
C GLU A 53 -6.29 7.45 5.99
N PHE A 54 -7.25 6.53 6.07
CA PHE A 54 -8.34 6.47 5.11
C PHE A 54 -9.62 7.11 5.67
N PRO A 55 -10.34 7.90 4.86
CA PRO A 55 -11.63 8.49 5.25
C PRO A 55 -12.76 7.43 5.23
N PHE A 56 -12.72 6.48 6.16
CA PHE A 56 -13.66 5.34 6.23
C PHE A 56 -15.12 5.73 6.53
N THR A 57 -15.38 6.98 6.89
CA THR A 57 -16.72 7.50 7.19
C THR A 57 -17.57 7.80 5.95
N LEU A 58 -17.01 7.67 4.73
CA LEU A 58 -17.72 7.94 3.49
C LEU A 58 -18.62 6.77 3.08
N PRO A 59 -19.94 6.98 2.90
CA PRO A 59 -20.88 5.96 2.43
C PRO A 59 -20.54 5.39 1.04
N HIS A 60 -19.81 6.15 0.22
CA HIS A 60 -19.48 5.83 -1.16
C HIS A 60 -18.20 5.02 -1.34
N ILE A 61 -17.36 4.87 -0.31
CA ILE A 61 -16.30 3.88 -0.29
C ILE A 61 -17.00 2.53 -0.05
N GLY A 62 -17.46 1.92 -1.15
CA GLY A 62 -18.38 0.79 -1.12
C GLY A 62 -17.94 -0.33 -0.17
N LYS A 63 -18.92 -1.08 0.36
CA LYS A 63 -18.71 -2.18 1.31
C LYS A 63 -17.63 -3.18 0.86
N ALA A 64 -17.40 -3.34 -0.45
CA ALA A 64 -16.45 -4.29 -1.03
C ALA A 64 -14.99 -3.80 -1.15
N LEU A 65 -14.72 -2.49 -1.02
CA LEU A 65 -13.37 -1.92 -1.15
C LEU A 65 -12.63 -2.38 -2.44
N PRO A 66 -13.21 -2.18 -3.64
CA PRO A 66 -12.65 -2.75 -4.87
C PRO A 66 -11.25 -2.20 -5.20
N ASN A 67 -10.52 -2.94 -6.03
CA ASN A 67 -9.30 -2.43 -6.65
C ASN A 67 -9.59 -1.61 -7.89
N ASN A 68 -8.70 -0.66 -8.11
CA ASN A 68 -8.58 0.06 -9.36
C ASN A 68 -7.22 -0.24 -9.98
N GLU A 69 -7.10 0.06 -11.26
CA GLU A 69 -5.91 -0.24 -12.04
C GLU A 69 -5.01 1.01 -12.12
N ALA A 70 -3.82 0.91 -11.53
CA ALA A 70 -2.75 1.86 -11.72
C ALA A 70 -1.98 1.48 -13.01
N ARG A 71 -2.25 2.21 -14.11
CA ARG A 71 -1.67 1.96 -15.43
C ARG A 71 -0.43 2.83 -15.66
N PRO A 72 0.76 2.24 -15.84
CA PRO A 72 2.01 2.98 -16.04
C PRO A 72 1.97 3.86 -17.29
N GLN A 73 2.44 5.10 -17.16
CA GLN A 73 2.62 6.06 -18.25
C GLN A 73 4.08 6.02 -18.67
N LEU A 74 4.42 5.18 -19.65
CA LEU A 74 5.82 4.83 -19.97
C LEU A 74 6.67 6.03 -20.42
N ASP A 75 6.05 7.07 -20.96
CA ASP A 75 6.68 8.36 -21.31
C ASP A 75 7.16 9.16 -20.09
N THR A 76 6.73 8.78 -18.89
CA THR A 76 7.15 9.40 -17.62
C THR A 76 8.30 8.67 -16.94
N LEU A 77 8.89 7.66 -17.57
CA LEU A 77 10.03 6.93 -17.03
C LEU A 77 11.22 7.88 -16.84
N VAL A 78 11.64 8.05 -15.59
CA VAL A 78 12.79 8.88 -15.21
C VAL A 78 13.76 8.10 -14.32
N PRO A 79 15.08 8.34 -14.43
CA PRO A 79 16.05 7.78 -13.48
C PRO A 79 15.90 8.43 -12.10
N LEU A 80 16.17 7.67 -11.04
CA LEU A 80 16.35 8.18 -9.68
C LEU A 80 17.85 8.15 -9.34
N PRO A 81 18.64 9.18 -9.68
CA PRO A 81 20.09 9.14 -9.59
C PRO A 81 20.62 9.09 -8.15
N TRP A 82 19.82 9.52 -7.16
CA TRP A 82 20.18 9.43 -5.73
C TRP A 82 19.95 8.03 -5.12
N LEU A 83 19.36 7.10 -5.88
CA LEU A 83 19.10 5.71 -5.46
C LEU A 83 19.84 4.70 -6.36
N GLN A 84 21.01 5.10 -6.87
CA GLN A 84 21.88 4.24 -7.67
C GLN A 84 22.88 3.58 -6.72
N GLN A 85 22.93 2.25 -6.71
CA GLN A 85 23.87 1.50 -5.89
C GLN A 85 24.59 0.45 -6.74
N ASP A 86 25.92 0.46 -6.71
CA ASP A 86 26.79 -0.44 -7.47
C ASP A 86 26.38 -0.59 -8.95
N GLN A 87 26.01 -1.80 -9.37
CA GLN A 87 25.63 -2.19 -10.74
C GLN A 87 24.12 -2.06 -11.01
N ARG A 88 23.32 -1.61 -10.04
CA ARG A 88 21.85 -1.62 -10.15
C ARG A 88 21.26 -0.22 -10.06
N SER A 89 20.46 0.08 -11.06
CA SER A 89 19.88 1.39 -11.32
C SER A 89 18.39 1.41 -11.04
N THR A 90 17.91 2.54 -10.50
CA THR A 90 16.50 2.72 -10.15
C THR A 90 15.84 3.69 -11.11
N GLY A 91 14.71 3.28 -11.69
CA GLY A 91 13.82 4.13 -12.48
C GLY A 91 12.49 4.36 -11.76
N SER A 92 11.74 5.37 -12.18
CA SER A 92 10.40 5.66 -11.66
C SER A 92 9.43 5.99 -12.79
N ILE A 93 8.21 5.48 -12.70
CA ILE A 93 7.13 5.68 -13.67
C ILE A 93 5.88 6.16 -12.92
N LEU A 94 5.25 7.21 -13.42
CA LEU A 94 3.95 7.65 -12.96
C LEU A 94 2.86 6.73 -13.51
N CYS A 95 1.88 6.38 -12.67
CA CYS A 95 0.68 5.66 -13.06
C CYS A 95 -0.52 6.60 -13.21
N GLY A 96 -1.33 6.38 -14.24
CA GLY A 96 -2.72 6.86 -14.27
C GLY A 96 -3.61 5.88 -13.50
N PHE A 97 -4.77 6.34 -13.03
CA PHE A 97 -5.67 5.52 -12.21
C PHE A 97 -7.01 5.33 -12.90
N TYR A 98 -7.42 4.08 -13.05
CA TYR A 98 -8.58 3.71 -13.84
C TYR A 98 -9.49 2.77 -13.06
N THR A 99 -10.79 2.89 -13.28
CA THR A 99 -11.79 1.91 -12.85
C THR A 99 -11.71 0.66 -13.70
N GLU A 100 -12.41 -0.39 -13.27
CA GLU A 100 -12.41 -1.69 -13.96
C GLU A 100 -12.95 -1.61 -15.40
N ASP A 101 -13.97 -0.76 -15.65
CA ASP A 101 -14.50 -0.47 -16.99
C ASP A 101 -13.52 0.33 -17.87
N GLY A 102 -12.36 0.68 -17.34
CA GLY A 102 -11.30 1.42 -18.01
C GLY A 102 -11.49 2.94 -18.02
N SER A 103 -12.53 3.47 -17.39
CA SER A 103 -12.73 4.91 -17.28
C SER A 103 -11.73 5.55 -16.29
N PRO A 104 -11.36 6.84 -16.50
CA PRO A 104 -10.51 7.59 -15.57
C PRO A 104 -11.10 7.64 -14.16
N ASN A 105 -10.35 7.20 -13.15
CA ASN A 105 -10.72 7.42 -11.76
C ASN A 105 -10.21 8.79 -11.27
N THR A 106 -11.11 9.77 -11.20
CA THR A 106 -10.82 11.15 -10.79
C THR A 106 -10.57 11.33 -9.30
N SER A 107 -10.64 10.29 -8.47
CA SER A 107 -10.11 10.33 -7.10
C SER A 107 -8.60 10.53 -7.07
N ALA A 108 -7.89 10.10 -8.13
CA ALA A 108 -6.47 10.32 -8.27
C ALA A 108 -6.18 11.74 -8.80
N PRO A 109 -5.38 12.57 -8.09
CA PRO A 109 -5.09 13.95 -8.48
C PRO A 109 -4.59 14.11 -9.92
N ARG A 110 -3.68 13.25 -10.36
CA ARG A 110 -3.14 13.31 -11.72
C ARG A 110 -4.21 13.01 -12.77
N GLN A 111 -5.10 12.07 -12.48
CA GLN A 111 -6.18 11.69 -13.38
C GLN A 111 -7.24 12.78 -13.45
N LEU A 112 -7.59 13.38 -12.30
CA LEU A 112 -8.46 14.55 -12.25
C LEU A 112 -7.91 15.69 -13.11
N LEU A 113 -6.62 16.02 -12.98
CA LEU A 113 -5.98 17.02 -13.83
C LEU A 113 -6.10 16.67 -15.32
N GLN A 114 -5.79 15.42 -15.70
CA GLN A 114 -5.84 15.00 -17.10
C GLN A 114 -7.25 15.19 -17.69
N VAL A 115 -8.30 14.82 -16.95
CA VAL A 115 -9.69 15.04 -17.36
C VAL A 115 -9.98 16.53 -17.58
N GLN A 116 -9.50 17.42 -16.70
CA GLN A 116 -9.72 18.86 -16.88
C GLN A 116 -8.94 19.44 -18.08
N VAL A 117 -7.72 18.96 -18.33
CA VAL A 117 -6.93 19.35 -19.51
C VAL A 117 -7.62 18.90 -20.80
N ASP A 118 -8.15 17.68 -20.82
CA ASP A 118 -8.84 17.14 -21.99
C ASP A 118 -10.16 17.89 -22.27
N LYS A 119 -10.92 18.23 -21.21
CA LYS A 119 -12.11 19.09 -21.32
C LYS A 119 -11.77 20.48 -21.86
N LEU A 120 -10.76 21.14 -21.30
CA LEU A 120 -10.32 22.47 -21.76
C LEU A 120 -9.99 22.47 -23.26
N ARG A 121 -9.29 21.43 -23.72
CA ARG A 121 -8.98 21.28 -25.14
C ARG A 121 -10.22 21.03 -25.99
N LYS A 122 -11.08 20.12 -25.57
CA LYS A 122 -12.24 19.67 -26.35
C LYS A 122 -13.36 20.71 -26.42
N GLU A 123 -13.64 21.38 -25.30
CA GLU A 123 -14.78 22.28 -25.15
C GLU A 123 -14.46 23.72 -25.51
N HIS A 124 -13.19 24.14 -25.36
CA HIS A 124 -12.78 25.52 -25.58
C HIS A 124 -11.71 25.71 -26.65
N ASP A 125 -11.17 24.65 -27.26
CA ASP A 125 -10.03 24.71 -28.18
C ASP A 125 -8.78 25.36 -27.52
N LEU A 126 -8.57 25.10 -26.23
CA LEU A 126 -7.48 25.70 -25.45
C LEU A 126 -6.51 24.63 -24.91
N LEU A 127 -5.22 24.94 -25.00
CA LEU A 127 -4.12 24.25 -24.34
C LEU A 127 -3.60 25.11 -23.20
N ILE A 128 -3.34 24.49 -22.05
CA ILE A 128 -2.70 25.17 -20.93
C ILE A 128 -1.20 24.88 -20.90
N LYS A 129 -0.38 25.91 -20.68
CA LYS A 129 1.04 25.78 -20.37
C LYS A 129 1.29 26.33 -18.98
N THR A 130 2.02 25.59 -18.16
CA THR A 130 2.27 25.94 -16.75
C THR A 130 3.75 25.94 -16.41
N ALA A 131 4.09 26.71 -15.38
CA ALA A 131 5.39 26.67 -14.72
C ALA A 131 5.19 26.90 -13.22
N PHE A 132 5.99 26.21 -12.40
CA PHE A 132 5.91 26.26 -10.95
C PHE A 132 7.21 26.89 -10.42
N GLU A 133 7.08 27.91 -9.57
CA GLU A 133 8.21 28.45 -8.81
C GLU A 133 8.00 28.05 -7.34
N TYR A 134 8.77 27.06 -6.88
CA TYR A 134 8.71 26.56 -5.50
C TYR A 134 9.69 27.31 -4.61
N GLU A 135 9.21 27.68 -3.42
CA GLU A 135 10.05 28.11 -2.31
C GLU A 135 10.16 26.97 -1.30
N PHE A 136 11.35 26.68 -0.79
CA PHE A 136 11.56 25.60 0.18
C PHE A 136 12.71 25.91 1.13
N TYR A 137 12.73 25.21 2.25
CA TYR A 137 13.82 25.23 3.21
C TYR A 137 14.67 23.98 3.10
N VAL A 138 15.97 24.12 3.38
CA VAL A 138 16.90 23.00 3.54
C VAL A 138 17.57 23.13 4.90
N PHE A 139 17.41 22.12 5.73
CA PHE A 139 17.99 22.01 7.06
C PHE A 139 19.05 20.92 7.10
N ARG A 140 19.98 21.00 8.05
CA ARG A 140 20.80 19.84 8.41
C ARG A 140 19.89 18.75 8.96
N GLU A 141 20.13 17.52 8.53
CA GLU A 141 19.31 16.36 8.86
C GLU A 141 19.05 16.27 10.37
N GLY A 142 17.79 16.09 10.73
CA GLY A 142 17.38 15.97 12.13
C GLY A 142 17.49 17.26 12.94
N THR A 143 17.68 18.43 12.32
CA THR A 143 17.74 19.74 12.99
C THR A 143 16.86 20.78 12.28
N LEU A 144 16.80 22.01 12.82
CA LEU A 144 16.24 23.18 12.14
C LEU A 144 17.32 24.17 11.70
N ASP A 145 18.58 23.73 11.70
CA ASP A 145 19.70 24.57 11.32
C ASP A 145 19.76 24.64 9.79
N PRO A 146 19.62 25.84 9.19
CA PRO A 146 19.59 25.98 7.75
C PRO A 146 20.98 25.69 7.17
N HIS A 147 21.01 25.01 6.03
CA HIS A 147 22.27 24.70 5.34
C HIS A 147 23.13 25.96 5.06
N CYS A 148 22.49 27.08 4.69
CA CYS A 148 23.18 28.27 4.19
C CYS A 148 23.79 29.21 5.25
N ASN A 149 23.85 28.82 6.54
CA ASN A 149 24.33 29.73 7.61
C ASN A 149 25.85 29.76 7.79
N GLU A 150 26.63 28.93 7.10
CA GLU A 150 28.08 28.91 7.25
C GLU A 150 28.78 29.89 6.30
N LYS A 151 29.62 30.77 6.87
CA LYS A 151 30.53 31.68 6.13
C LYS A 151 31.61 30.94 5.33
N VAL A 152 31.65 29.62 5.40
CA VAL A 152 32.62 28.75 4.73
C VAL A 152 31.80 27.73 3.95
N ARG A 153 31.89 27.73 2.61
CA ARG A 153 31.49 26.55 1.84
C ARG A 153 32.41 25.41 2.26
N PRO A 154 31.92 24.32 2.86
CA PRO A 154 32.80 23.18 3.13
C PRO A 154 33.22 22.60 1.77
N GLN A 155 34.50 22.81 1.39
CA GLN A 155 35.04 22.16 0.20
C GLN A 155 35.12 20.65 0.47
N GLY A 156 34.49 19.84 -0.40
CA GLY A 156 34.58 18.38 -0.34
C GLY A 156 33.49 17.67 0.47
N MET A 157 32.43 18.35 0.90
CA MET A 157 31.29 17.68 1.52
C MET A 157 30.40 17.05 0.44
N ASP A 158 30.12 15.76 0.57
CA ASP A 158 29.15 15.06 -0.26
C ASP A 158 27.74 15.59 0.05
N MET A 159 27.20 16.40 -0.86
CA MET A 159 25.87 17.01 -0.75
C MET A 159 24.73 15.99 -0.94
N SER A 160 25.02 14.70 -1.15
CA SER A 160 24.02 13.66 -1.33
C SER A 160 23.37 13.16 -0.02
N ARG A 161 23.92 13.52 1.16
CA ARG A 161 23.43 13.05 2.48
C ARG A 161 23.49 14.17 3.54
N GLY A 162 22.72 14.04 4.62
CA GLY A 162 22.81 14.92 5.79
C GLY A 162 21.98 16.20 5.76
N PHE A 163 20.99 16.31 4.85
CA PHE A 163 20.09 17.45 4.77
C PHE A 163 18.63 17.05 4.54
N ASP A 164 17.71 17.74 5.22
CA ASP A 164 16.26 17.60 5.05
C ASP A 164 15.69 18.81 4.30
N ALA A 165 14.98 18.59 3.19
CA ALA A 165 14.30 19.65 2.45
C ALA A 165 12.80 19.67 2.76
N THR A 166 12.19 20.86 2.81
CA THR A 166 10.76 21.01 3.09
C THR A 166 10.09 22.14 2.32
N PHE A 167 8.90 21.84 1.81
CA PHE A 167 7.97 22.80 1.21
C PHE A 167 6.86 23.25 2.18
N MET A 168 7.00 22.92 3.48
CA MET A 168 6.11 23.41 4.53
C MET A 168 6.15 24.95 4.53
N THR A 169 4.97 25.57 4.60
CA THR A 169 4.83 27.02 4.53
C THR A 169 5.62 27.75 5.60
N ARG A 170 5.55 27.27 6.84
CA ARG A 170 6.19 27.90 7.99
C ARG A 170 6.76 26.82 8.91
N PRO A 171 7.94 26.27 8.58
CA PRO A 171 8.58 25.22 9.38
C PRO A 171 9.23 25.77 10.66
N VAL A 172 9.52 27.07 10.71
CA VAL A 172 10.11 27.76 11.87
C VAL A 172 9.40 29.09 12.07
N LEU A 173 8.90 29.35 13.28
CA LEU A 173 8.05 30.51 13.57
C LEU A 173 8.73 31.85 13.25
N THR A 174 10.04 31.95 13.49
CA THR A 174 10.84 33.18 13.32
C THR A 174 11.33 33.43 11.90
N ARG A 175 11.02 32.56 10.94
CA ARG A 175 11.48 32.66 9.55
C ARG A 175 10.38 33.09 8.59
N ALA A 176 10.79 33.47 7.39
CA ALA A 176 9.89 33.83 6.31
C ALA A 176 9.01 32.63 5.90
N ASN A 177 7.87 32.91 5.29
CA ASN A 177 7.02 31.84 4.76
C ASN A 177 7.60 31.31 3.43
N SER A 178 7.29 30.07 3.11
CA SER A 178 7.45 29.44 1.79
C SER A 178 6.08 29.37 1.08
N GLY A 179 6.08 29.60 -0.22
CA GLY A 179 4.93 29.46 -1.11
C GLY A 179 5.24 28.75 -2.41
N LEU A 180 4.23 28.72 -3.27
CA LEU A 180 4.31 28.22 -4.63
C LEU A 180 3.67 29.25 -5.57
N HIS A 181 4.43 29.74 -6.55
CA HIS A 181 3.86 30.59 -7.59
C HIS A 181 3.53 29.70 -8.80
N LEU A 182 2.23 29.61 -9.11
CA LEU A 182 1.72 28.88 -10.27
C LEU A 182 1.56 29.86 -11.42
N ASN A 183 2.45 29.77 -12.40
CA ASN A 183 2.36 30.52 -13.63
C ASN A 183 1.60 29.71 -14.67
N HIS A 184 0.62 30.28 -15.34
CA HIS A 184 -0.10 29.62 -16.44
C HIS A 184 -0.50 30.58 -17.56
N SER A 185 -0.60 30.01 -18.77
CA SER A 185 -1.07 30.70 -19.97
C SER A 185 -1.92 29.74 -20.81
N LEU A 186 -2.88 30.30 -21.56
CA LEU A 186 -3.70 29.54 -22.50
C LEU A 186 -3.29 29.82 -23.94
N TRP A 187 -3.36 28.78 -24.76
CA TRP A 187 -2.96 28.79 -26.15
C TRP A 187 -4.04 28.11 -26.98
N LYS A 188 -4.31 28.58 -28.20
CA LYS A 188 -5.27 27.88 -29.06
C LYS A 188 -4.73 26.52 -29.48
N ALA A 189 -5.57 25.49 -29.42
CA ALA A 189 -5.18 24.15 -29.86
C ALA A 189 -5.21 24.02 -31.38
N SER A 190 -6.13 24.72 -32.05
CA SER A 190 -6.22 24.82 -33.51
C SER A 190 -5.14 25.71 -34.15
N GLU A 191 -4.58 26.67 -33.41
CA GLU A 191 -3.58 27.63 -33.88
C GLU A 191 -2.31 27.61 -32.99
N PRO A 192 -1.36 26.68 -33.25
CA PRO A 192 -0.17 26.53 -32.42
C PRO A 192 0.67 27.81 -32.35
N GLY A 193 0.90 28.30 -31.13
CA GLY A 193 1.69 29.52 -30.89
C GLY A 193 0.86 30.79 -30.72
N GLU A 194 -0.47 30.71 -30.84
CA GLU A 194 -1.34 31.83 -30.47
C GLU A 194 -1.67 31.79 -28.97
N ASN A 195 -1.26 32.83 -28.25
CA ASN A 195 -1.62 33.02 -26.85
C ASN A 195 -3.05 33.57 -26.74
N ALA A 196 -3.97 32.76 -26.20
CA ALA A 196 -5.39 33.09 -26.10
C ALA A 196 -5.69 34.19 -25.07
N PHE A 197 -4.76 34.51 -24.16
CA PHE A 197 -4.89 35.63 -23.22
C PHE A 197 -4.46 36.97 -23.81
N LEU A 198 -3.69 36.98 -24.90
CA LEU A 198 -3.17 38.19 -25.51
C LEU A 198 -4.18 38.80 -26.47
N GLN A 199 -4.45 40.09 -26.32
CA GLN A 199 -5.05 40.94 -27.35
C GLN A 199 -4.24 42.23 -27.46
N ARG A 200 -3.45 42.37 -28.55
CA ARG A 200 -2.43 43.43 -28.67
C ARG A 200 -3.00 44.84 -28.54
N ASP A 201 -4.17 45.08 -29.14
CA ASP A 201 -4.80 46.40 -29.22
C ASP A 201 -5.76 46.70 -28.05
N ALA A 202 -5.91 45.77 -27.10
CA ALA A 202 -6.77 45.96 -25.94
C ALA A 202 -6.05 46.67 -24.78
N ALA A 203 -6.81 47.35 -23.93
CA ALA A 203 -6.30 47.90 -22.67
C ALA A 203 -5.64 46.79 -21.83
N LYS A 204 -4.42 47.04 -21.33
CA LYS A 204 -3.59 46.07 -20.57
C LYS A 204 -3.24 44.78 -21.35
N LYS A 205 -3.47 44.76 -22.66
CA LYS A 205 -3.24 43.63 -23.59
C LYS A 205 -4.05 42.36 -23.30
N LEU A 206 -5.16 42.47 -22.57
CA LEU A 206 -5.97 41.33 -22.15
C LEU A 206 -7.12 41.05 -23.13
N SER A 207 -7.19 39.83 -23.62
CA SER A 207 -8.33 39.35 -24.42
C SER A 207 -9.60 39.15 -23.56
N THR A 208 -10.75 39.01 -24.22
CA THR A 208 -12.01 38.62 -23.56
C THR A 208 -11.88 37.27 -22.85
N THR A 209 -11.19 36.29 -23.47
CA THR A 209 -10.86 35.00 -22.85
C THR A 209 -10.06 35.18 -21.56
N ALA A 210 -9.06 36.07 -21.56
CA ALA A 210 -8.24 36.36 -20.38
C ALA A 210 -9.10 36.91 -19.23
N LYS A 211 -10.02 37.82 -19.54
CA LYS A 211 -10.92 38.45 -18.55
C LYS A 211 -11.88 37.46 -17.93
N HIS A 212 -12.55 36.65 -18.74
CA HIS A 212 -13.48 35.63 -18.26
C HIS A 212 -12.77 34.55 -17.44
N TRP A 213 -11.61 34.08 -17.91
CA TRP A 213 -10.77 33.15 -17.14
C TRP A 213 -10.39 33.72 -15.78
N LEU A 214 -9.90 34.97 -15.76
CA LEU A 214 -9.51 35.66 -14.54
C LEU A 214 -10.70 35.87 -13.60
N ALA A 215 -11.88 36.20 -14.13
CA ALA A 215 -13.12 36.34 -13.36
C ALA A 215 -13.50 35.02 -12.65
N GLY A 216 -13.42 33.89 -13.36
CA GLY A 216 -13.64 32.56 -12.78
C GLY A 216 -12.66 32.25 -11.64
N LEU A 217 -11.36 32.49 -11.85
CA LEU A 217 -10.36 32.30 -10.80
C LEU A 217 -10.62 33.13 -9.53
N LEU A 218 -11.10 34.36 -9.68
CA LEU A 218 -11.41 35.24 -8.55
C LEU A 218 -12.72 34.86 -7.86
N ALA A 219 -13.75 34.48 -8.62
CA ALA A 219 -15.05 34.04 -8.09
C ALA A 219 -14.90 32.79 -7.21
N HIS A 220 -14.08 31.83 -7.65
CA HIS A 220 -13.85 30.57 -6.95
C HIS A 220 -12.67 30.61 -5.96
N ALA A 221 -11.97 31.75 -5.83
CA ALA A 221 -10.77 31.86 -5.00
C ALA A 221 -10.93 31.35 -3.55
N PRO A 222 -12.08 31.58 -2.86
CA PRO A 222 -12.30 30.99 -1.53
C PRO A 222 -12.28 29.46 -1.55
N ALA A 223 -12.96 28.81 -2.50
CA ALA A 223 -12.97 27.35 -2.63
C ALA A 223 -11.61 26.78 -3.08
N LEU A 224 -10.95 27.45 -4.03
CA LEU A 224 -9.60 27.09 -4.48
C LEU A 224 -8.58 27.05 -3.34
N THR A 225 -8.80 27.87 -2.30
CA THR A 225 -7.92 27.95 -1.11
C THR A 225 -7.80 26.60 -0.42
N ALA A 226 -8.84 25.75 -0.42
CA ALA A 226 -8.80 24.44 0.23
C ALA A 226 -7.76 23.49 -0.41
N MET A 227 -7.66 23.48 -1.74
CA MET A 227 -6.69 22.64 -2.48
C MET A 227 -5.31 23.30 -2.59
N CYS A 228 -5.27 24.63 -2.64
CA CYS A 228 -4.04 25.41 -2.75
C CYS A 228 -3.33 25.62 -1.40
N CYS A 229 -4.05 25.57 -0.30
CA CYS A 229 -3.54 25.70 1.07
C CYS A 229 -4.10 24.54 1.91
N PRO A 230 -3.65 23.30 1.67
CA PRO A 230 -4.36 22.10 2.13
C PRO A 230 -4.04 21.72 3.58
N THR A 231 -3.33 22.56 4.34
CA THR A 231 -2.96 22.30 5.73
C THR A 231 -3.15 23.53 6.62
N PRO A 232 -3.39 23.38 7.94
CA PRO A 232 -3.47 24.50 8.87
C PRO A 232 -2.25 25.44 8.79
N ASN A 233 -1.05 24.86 8.57
CA ASN A 233 0.19 25.63 8.40
C ASN A 233 0.18 26.60 7.22
N CYS A 234 -0.53 26.27 6.14
CA CYS A 234 -0.61 27.13 4.96
C CYS A 234 -1.23 28.50 5.27
N TYR A 235 -2.20 28.55 6.19
CA TYR A 235 -2.92 29.78 6.52
C TYR A 235 -2.07 30.78 7.32
N ARG A 236 -0.95 30.33 7.93
CA ARG A 236 0.02 31.22 8.60
C ARG A 236 0.71 32.18 7.65
N ARG A 237 0.67 31.93 6.34
CA ARG A 237 1.17 32.88 5.34
C ARG A 237 0.12 33.90 4.91
N MET A 238 -1.17 33.60 5.04
CA MET A 238 -2.23 34.47 4.55
C MET A 238 -2.30 35.75 5.37
N PHE A 239 -2.75 36.85 4.76
CA PHE A 239 -2.92 38.15 5.42
C PHE A 239 -1.62 38.78 5.98
N ASN A 240 -0.45 38.37 5.50
CA ASN A 240 0.85 38.96 5.83
C ASN A 240 1.45 39.79 4.69
N PHE A 241 2.60 40.44 4.94
CA PHE A 241 3.32 41.25 3.95
C PHE A 241 3.65 40.41 2.69
N CYS A 242 3.26 40.93 1.52
CA CYS A 242 3.44 40.30 0.20
C CYS A 242 2.67 39.00 -0.07
N THR A 243 1.70 38.62 0.77
CA THR A 243 0.81 37.45 0.55
C THR A 243 -0.65 37.89 0.40
N PRO A 244 -1.40 37.33 -0.56
CA PRO A 244 -2.75 37.79 -0.84
C PRO A 244 -3.73 37.37 0.27
N GLY A 245 -4.51 38.34 0.77
CA GLY A 245 -5.66 38.09 1.67
C GLY A 245 -7.03 38.31 0.99
N LEU A 246 -7.02 38.87 -0.22
CA LEU A 246 -8.21 39.22 -0.99
C LEU A 246 -8.11 38.61 -2.39
N ALA A 247 -9.24 38.15 -2.92
CA ALA A 247 -9.40 37.70 -4.30
C ALA A 247 -9.31 38.89 -5.28
N THR A 248 -8.08 39.36 -5.51
CA THR A 248 -7.76 40.52 -6.35
C THR A 248 -6.83 40.13 -7.48
N TRP A 249 -6.86 40.91 -8.55
CA TRP A 249 -5.87 40.83 -9.61
C TRP A 249 -5.19 42.19 -9.82
N GLY A 250 -4.01 42.17 -10.43
CA GLY A 250 -3.34 43.40 -10.86
C GLY A 250 -2.23 43.17 -11.86
N LEU A 251 -1.98 44.17 -12.69
CA LEU A 251 -0.93 44.18 -13.69
C LEU A 251 0.42 44.37 -12.99
N ASP A 252 1.29 43.37 -13.10
CA ASP A 252 2.61 43.33 -12.45
C ASP A 252 2.59 43.50 -10.91
N SER A 253 1.42 43.49 -10.28
CA SER A 253 1.22 43.67 -8.84
C SER A 253 1.77 42.50 -8.03
N ARG A 254 2.72 42.78 -7.14
CA ARG A 254 3.30 41.80 -6.20
C ARG A 254 2.49 41.66 -4.90
N ILE A 255 1.25 42.10 -4.87
CA ILE A 255 0.37 41.92 -3.69
C ILE A 255 -1.00 41.34 -4.07
N ALA A 256 -1.35 41.34 -5.35
CA ALA A 256 -2.57 40.72 -5.85
C ALA A 256 -2.49 39.18 -5.78
N LEU A 257 -3.65 38.53 -5.64
CA LEU A 257 -3.77 37.07 -5.70
C LEU A 257 -3.37 36.55 -7.07
N MET A 258 -3.91 37.20 -8.11
CA MET A 258 -3.64 36.90 -9.51
C MET A 258 -2.83 38.04 -10.12
N ARG A 259 -1.55 37.81 -10.33
CA ARG A 259 -0.69 38.80 -10.97
C ARG A 259 -0.67 38.57 -12.47
N VAL A 260 -1.10 39.58 -13.22
CA VAL A 260 -1.09 39.57 -14.67
C VAL A 260 0.28 40.02 -15.16
N ARG A 261 0.93 39.21 -16.00
CA ARG A 261 2.26 39.49 -16.53
C ARG A 261 2.19 39.59 -18.04
N THR A 262 2.64 40.73 -18.58
CA THR A 262 2.76 40.96 -20.03
C THR A 262 4.23 41.05 -20.41
N ARG A 263 4.74 40.13 -21.23
CA ARG A 263 6.12 40.17 -21.76
C ARG A 263 6.09 40.04 -23.29
N LYS A 264 6.45 41.09 -24.03
CA LYS A 264 6.41 41.13 -25.50
C LYS A 264 5.03 40.69 -26.04
N ASP A 265 4.99 39.52 -26.69
CA ASP A 265 3.81 38.84 -27.27
C ASP A 265 3.30 37.70 -26.38
N ASN A 266 3.50 37.78 -25.08
CA ASN A 266 3.03 36.76 -24.14
C ASN A 266 2.29 37.40 -22.96
N VAL A 267 1.09 36.88 -22.68
CA VAL A 267 0.33 37.18 -21.47
C VAL A 267 0.19 35.90 -20.66
N PHE A 268 0.57 35.95 -19.39
CA PHE A 268 0.39 34.84 -18.47
C PHE A 268 -0.03 35.35 -17.11
N PHE A 269 -0.66 34.48 -16.33
CA PHE A 269 -1.09 34.77 -14.97
C PHE A 269 -0.20 34.03 -13.99
N GLU A 270 0.21 34.72 -12.94
CA GLU A 270 0.92 34.18 -11.79
C GLU A 270 -0.09 34.12 -10.64
N SER A 271 -0.57 32.92 -10.33
CA SER A 271 -1.37 32.64 -9.14
C SER A 271 -0.46 32.46 -7.94
N ARG A 272 -0.72 33.26 -6.90
CA ARG A 272 0.05 33.24 -5.65
C ARG A 272 -0.69 32.54 -4.52
N LEU A 273 -1.86 31.96 -4.84
CA LEU A 273 -2.70 31.21 -3.92
C LEU A 273 -2.09 29.88 -3.44
N PRO A 274 -1.36 29.10 -4.27
CA PRO A 274 -0.78 27.84 -3.83
C PRO A 274 0.34 28.00 -2.80
N SER A 275 0.31 27.15 -1.79
CA SER A 275 1.39 26.89 -0.86
C SER A 275 2.38 25.89 -1.45
N GLY A 276 3.63 25.86 -0.95
CA GLY A 276 4.58 24.77 -1.27
C GLY A 276 4.06 23.39 -0.87
N ALA A 277 3.15 23.31 0.11
CA ALA A 277 2.49 22.07 0.52
C ALA A 277 1.30 21.67 -0.36
N ALA A 278 0.93 22.48 -1.37
CA ALA A 278 -0.17 22.18 -2.26
C ALA A 278 0.16 20.99 -3.17
N ASN A 279 -0.81 20.11 -3.40
CA ASN A 279 -0.68 19.13 -4.46
C ASN A 279 -0.75 19.86 -5.81
N PRO A 280 0.31 19.83 -6.64
CA PRO A 280 0.36 20.60 -7.88
C PRO A 280 -0.69 20.15 -8.91
N TYR A 281 -1.06 18.86 -8.91
CA TYR A 281 -2.11 18.34 -9.77
C TYR A 281 -3.48 18.88 -9.37
N LEU A 282 -3.78 18.93 -8.07
CA LEU A 282 -5.05 19.47 -7.58
C LEU A 282 -5.14 20.99 -7.75
N ALA A 283 -4.07 21.71 -7.42
CA ALA A 283 -4.02 23.16 -7.59
C ALA A 283 -4.25 23.55 -9.06
N LEU A 284 -3.65 22.81 -10.00
CA LEU A 284 -3.84 23.04 -11.42
C LEU A 284 -5.21 22.59 -11.92
N ALA A 285 -5.70 21.41 -11.51
CA ALA A 285 -7.03 20.94 -11.88
C ALA A 285 -8.11 21.92 -11.45
N ALA A 286 -8.01 22.43 -10.23
CA ALA A 286 -8.92 23.44 -9.68
C ALA A 286 -8.80 24.79 -10.41
N THR A 287 -7.58 25.21 -10.76
CA THR A 287 -7.35 26.42 -11.58
C THR A 287 -8.01 26.29 -12.95
N ILE A 288 -7.89 25.13 -13.60
CA ILE A 288 -8.54 24.89 -14.90
C ILE A 288 -10.05 24.88 -14.75
N ALA A 289 -10.58 24.19 -13.74
CA ALA A 289 -12.01 24.11 -13.46
C ALA A 289 -12.63 25.51 -13.25
N ALA A 290 -12.05 26.32 -12.36
CA ALA A 290 -12.51 27.68 -12.11
C ALA A 290 -12.37 28.59 -13.34
N GLY A 291 -11.29 28.44 -14.11
CA GLY A 291 -11.10 29.19 -15.35
C GLY A 291 -12.14 28.85 -16.42
N MET A 292 -12.44 27.56 -16.61
CA MET A 292 -13.49 27.10 -17.54
C MET A 292 -14.88 27.57 -17.12
N ASP A 293 -15.22 27.56 -15.83
CA ASP A 293 -16.47 28.15 -15.35
C ASP A 293 -16.59 29.63 -15.76
N GLY A 294 -15.53 30.40 -15.55
CA GLY A 294 -15.46 31.80 -15.96
C GLY A 294 -15.74 31.99 -17.46
N LEU A 295 -15.21 31.10 -18.31
CA LEU A 295 -15.47 31.09 -19.76
C LEU A 295 -16.92 30.69 -20.08
N ASN A 296 -17.42 29.63 -19.46
CA ASN A 296 -18.76 29.08 -19.71
C ASN A 296 -19.87 30.06 -19.36
N ARG A 297 -19.76 30.69 -18.18
CA ARG A 297 -20.74 31.67 -17.70
C ARG A 297 -20.44 33.10 -18.14
N LYS A 298 -19.33 33.31 -18.87
CA LYS A 298 -18.85 34.62 -19.33
C LYS A 298 -18.80 35.65 -18.19
N LEU A 299 -18.20 35.25 -17.07
CA LEU A 299 -18.15 36.10 -15.88
C LEU A 299 -17.41 37.41 -16.15
N GLU A 300 -17.96 38.51 -15.65
CA GLU A 300 -17.34 39.82 -15.79
C GLU A 300 -16.13 39.95 -14.86
N CYS A 301 -15.00 40.39 -15.42
CA CYS A 301 -13.78 40.58 -14.65
C CYS A 301 -13.91 41.85 -13.79
N PRO A 302 -13.73 41.75 -12.46
CA PRO A 302 -13.81 42.93 -11.59
C PRO A 302 -12.70 43.93 -11.91
N GLU A 303 -12.83 45.17 -11.43
CA GLU A 303 -11.77 46.16 -11.57
C GLU A 303 -10.47 45.70 -10.89
N GLU A 304 -9.34 46.15 -11.42
CA GLU A 304 -8.03 45.88 -10.85
C GLU A 304 -7.96 46.39 -9.41
N ALA A 305 -7.46 45.55 -8.49
CA ALA A 305 -7.43 45.83 -7.05
C ALA A 305 -8.78 46.31 -6.47
N SER A 306 -9.90 45.74 -6.95
CA SER A 306 -11.25 46.12 -6.51
C SER A 306 -11.40 46.14 -4.98
N ALA A 307 -11.99 47.23 -4.47
CA ALA A 307 -12.34 47.37 -3.06
C ALA A 307 -13.46 46.41 -2.60
N SER A 308 -14.23 45.84 -3.54
CA SER A 308 -15.26 44.82 -3.28
C SER A 308 -14.73 43.39 -3.34
N ALA A 309 -13.40 43.20 -3.40
CA ALA A 309 -12.80 41.88 -3.48
C ALA A 309 -13.16 40.99 -2.27
N VAL A 310 -13.50 39.74 -2.56
CA VAL A 310 -13.85 38.74 -1.56
C VAL A 310 -12.62 38.40 -0.71
N ALA A 311 -12.79 38.35 0.60
CA ALA A 311 -11.73 37.90 1.51
C ALA A 311 -11.51 36.39 1.37
N LEU A 312 -10.23 35.98 1.37
CA LEU A 312 -9.88 34.57 1.35
C LEU A 312 -10.14 33.93 2.73
N PRO A 313 -10.39 32.62 2.80
CA PRO A 313 -10.46 31.90 4.06
C PRO A 313 -9.22 32.11 4.93
N LYS A 314 -9.42 32.29 6.24
CA LYS A 314 -8.35 32.46 7.24
C LYS A 314 -7.90 31.14 7.85
N SER A 315 -8.61 30.06 7.59
CA SER A 315 -8.34 28.75 8.15
C SER A 315 -8.74 27.63 7.19
N LEU A 316 -8.19 26.43 7.40
CA LEU A 316 -8.55 25.26 6.61
C LEU A 316 -10.05 24.91 6.73
N PRO A 317 -10.69 24.94 7.91
CA PRO A 317 -12.14 24.74 8.02
C PRO A 317 -12.97 25.70 7.17
N GLU A 318 -12.65 26.99 7.18
CA GLU A 318 -13.35 28.00 6.36
C GLU A 318 -13.17 27.73 4.86
N ALA A 319 -11.99 27.28 4.44
CA ALA A 319 -11.75 26.95 3.04
C ALA A 319 -12.49 25.68 2.61
N LEU A 320 -12.57 24.67 3.47
CA LEU A 320 -13.36 23.47 3.23
C LEU A 320 -14.86 23.78 3.16
N ASP A 321 -15.37 24.66 4.03
CA ASP A 321 -16.76 25.14 3.95
C ASP A 321 -17.02 25.92 2.66
N ALA A 322 -16.05 26.72 2.20
CA ALA A 322 -16.16 27.43 0.93
C ALA A 322 -16.18 26.46 -0.26
N LEU A 323 -15.33 25.43 -0.25
CA LEU A 323 -15.32 24.38 -1.27
C LEU A 323 -16.63 23.59 -1.30
N ASP A 324 -17.18 23.26 -0.13
CA ASP A 324 -18.43 22.52 -0.01
C ASP A 324 -19.63 23.29 -0.59
N LYS A 325 -19.63 24.62 -0.43
CA LYS A 325 -20.70 25.51 -0.91
C LYS A 325 -20.56 25.90 -2.39
N ASP A 326 -19.41 25.64 -3.02
CA ASP A 326 -19.12 26.05 -4.39
C ASP A 326 -19.69 25.04 -5.40
N VAL A 327 -20.98 25.19 -5.71
CA VAL A 327 -21.72 24.25 -6.56
C VAL A 327 -21.12 24.08 -7.97
N GLU A 328 -20.55 25.15 -8.54
CA GLU A 328 -20.00 25.11 -9.89
C GLU A 328 -18.65 24.37 -9.90
N LEU A 329 -17.78 24.67 -8.93
CA LEU A 329 -16.49 23.99 -8.83
C LEU A 329 -16.70 22.50 -8.49
N ARG A 330 -17.68 22.18 -7.64
CA ARG A 330 -18.11 20.80 -7.36
C ARG A 330 -18.60 20.07 -8.61
N ALA A 331 -19.44 20.71 -9.42
CA ALA A 331 -19.94 20.11 -10.66
C ALA A 331 -18.81 19.76 -11.64
N VAL A 332 -17.73 20.56 -11.67
CA VAL A 332 -16.58 20.33 -12.55
C VAL A 332 -15.59 19.30 -12.00
N LEU A 333 -15.32 19.32 -10.69
CA LEU A 333 -14.36 18.41 -10.02
C LEU A 333 -14.96 17.04 -9.68
N GLY A 334 -16.29 16.96 -9.55
CA GLY A 334 -17.05 15.77 -9.19
C GLY A 334 -17.27 15.65 -7.68
N ASP A 335 -18.52 15.42 -7.28
CA ASP A 335 -18.93 15.34 -5.87
C ASP A 335 -18.14 14.29 -5.08
N PHE A 336 -17.95 13.09 -5.66
CA PHE A 336 -17.21 12.02 -4.99
C PHE A 336 -15.80 12.45 -4.59
N PHE A 337 -15.08 13.16 -5.47
CA PHE A 337 -13.74 13.65 -5.15
C PHE A 337 -13.79 14.72 -4.07
N VAL A 338 -14.68 15.72 -4.20
CA VAL A 338 -14.77 16.84 -3.26
C VAL A 338 -15.15 16.35 -1.85
N ASP A 339 -16.15 15.48 -1.75
CA ASP A 339 -16.58 14.90 -0.47
C ASP A 339 -15.45 14.09 0.16
N SER A 340 -14.74 13.30 -0.64
CA SER A 340 -13.61 12.51 -0.18
C SER A 340 -12.47 13.38 0.32
N PHE A 341 -12.16 14.47 -0.40
CA PHE A 341 -11.14 15.43 -0.01
C PHE A 341 -11.52 16.14 1.29
N ILE A 342 -12.76 16.62 1.42
CA ILE A 342 -13.24 17.29 2.63
C ILE A 342 -13.20 16.36 3.84
N VAL A 343 -13.71 15.13 3.71
CA VAL A 343 -13.69 14.16 4.81
C VAL A 343 -12.26 13.80 5.19
N SER A 344 -11.37 13.57 4.22
CA SER A 344 -9.96 13.31 4.51
C SER A 344 -9.33 14.46 5.30
N LYS A 345 -9.58 15.71 4.91
CA LYS A 345 -9.04 16.89 5.62
C LYS A 345 -9.67 17.10 7.00
N ARG A 346 -10.96 16.85 7.18
CA ARG A 346 -11.63 16.98 8.49
C ARG A 346 -11.26 15.86 9.46
N GLU A 347 -11.40 14.61 9.04
CA GLU A 347 -11.25 13.45 9.94
C GLU A 347 -9.79 13.05 10.12
N ASN A 348 -8.95 13.14 9.09
CA ASN A 348 -7.58 12.63 9.15
C ASN A 348 -6.55 13.72 9.50
N GLU A 349 -6.87 14.99 9.26
CA GLU A 349 -5.93 16.09 9.49
C GLU A 349 -6.36 17.01 10.63
N LEU A 350 -7.55 17.64 10.53
CA LEU A 350 -8.03 18.59 11.53
C LEU A 350 -8.36 17.93 12.88
N LYS A 351 -9.08 16.82 12.89
CA LYS A 351 -9.49 16.17 14.14
C LYS A 351 -8.31 15.69 14.99
N PRO A 352 -7.26 15.03 14.45
CA PRO A 352 -6.05 14.74 15.22
C PRO A 352 -5.34 16.02 15.71
N TYR A 353 -5.24 17.04 14.85
CA TYR A 353 -4.62 18.32 15.18
C TYR A 353 -5.30 19.02 16.36
N ASP A 354 -6.63 19.12 16.34
CA ASP A 354 -7.42 19.73 17.40
C ASP A 354 -7.38 18.88 18.69
N SER A 355 -7.38 17.54 18.55
CA SER A 355 -7.33 16.62 19.69
C SER A 355 -5.99 16.65 20.45
N ALA A 356 -4.90 17.10 19.82
CA ALA A 356 -3.58 17.17 20.42
C ALA A 356 -3.45 18.25 21.51
N LYS A 357 -4.49 19.09 21.72
CA LYS A 357 -4.55 20.13 22.78
C LYS A 357 -3.33 21.06 22.81
N LEU A 358 -2.79 21.39 21.63
CA LEU A 358 -1.60 22.22 21.45
C LEU A 358 -1.92 23.67 21.86
N ILE A 359 -1.13 24.24 22.78
CA ILE A 359 -1.43 25.54 23.40
C ILE A 359 -0.70 26.67 22.68
N THR A 360 0.58 26.47 22.37
CA THR A 360 1.45 27.48 21.75
C THR A 360 1.57 27.28 20.23
N GLU A 361 1.91 28.35 19.51
CA GLU A 361 2.16 28.24 18.05
C GLU A 361 3.38 27.37 17.72
N GLU A 362 4.40 27.32 18.60
CA GLU A 362 5.55 26.44 18.40
C GLU A 362 5.17 24.96 18.55
N GLU A 363 4.32 24.61 19.51
CA GLU A 363 3.79 23.25 19.66
C GLU A 363 2.98 22.82 18.42
N LYS A 364 2.16 23.73 17.87
CA LYS A 364 1.43 23.49 16.62
C LYS A 364 2.36 23.26 15.43
N ILE A 365 3.38 24.09 15.26
CA ILE A 365 4.37 23.94 14.19
C ILE A 365 5.21 22.67 14.40
N ALA A 366 5.52 22.29 15.64
CA ALA A 366 6.21 21.04 15.96
C ALA A 366 5.38 19.81 15.57
N TYR A 367 4.08 19.78 15.90
CA TYR A 367 3.17 18.70 15.49
C TYR A 367 3.08 18.57 13.96
N GLU A 368 2.97 19.70 13.25
CA GLU A 368 2.95 19.73 11.79
C GLU A 368 4.29 19.28 11.20
N ARG A 369 5.43 19.70 11.76
CA ARG A 369 6.75 19.19 11.34
C ARG A 369 6.87 17.69 11.54
N GLN A 370 6.37 17.14 12.64
CA GLN A 370 6.36 15.70 12.87
C GLN A 370 5.51 14.98 11.82
N THR A 371 4.34 15.55 11.50
CA THR A 371 3.39 14.98 10.52
C THR A 371 3.93 15.02 9.08
N TYR A 372 4.51 16.16 8.66
CA TYR A 372 4.88 16.38 7.26
C TYR A 372 6.37 16.21 6.98
N LEU A 373 7.26 16.53 7.93
CA LEU A 373 8.72 16.59 7.72
C LEU A 373 9.49 15.50 8.45
N LYS A 374 8.92 14.92 9.50
CA LYS A 374 9.55 13.87 10.31
C LYS A 374 10.91 14.29 10.90
N ILE A 375 11.14 15.60 11.05
CA ILE A 375 12.33 16.19 11.67
C ILE A 375 12.13 16.23 13.20
N LEU A 376 13.06 15.61 13.93
CA LEU A 376 13.21 15.48 15.40
C LEU A 376 12.33 14.45 16.17
N PRO A 377 12.90 13.75 17.19
CA PRO A 377 12.18 12.78 18.03
C PRO A 377 11.59 13.39 19.31
N SER A 378 10.49 12.75 19.73
CA SER A 378 9.95 12.70 21.08
C SER A 378 10.97 12.20 22.10
N HIS A 379 11.37 13.03 23.06
CA HIS A 379 11.95 12.55 24.31
C HIS A 379 10.78 12.24 25.24
N LEU A 380 10.44 10.96 25.39
CA LEU A 380 9.67 10.34 26.48
C LEU A 380 9.15 9.01 25.94
N TYR A 381 9.86 7.91 26.16
CA TYR A 381 9.33 6.58 26.50
C TYR A 381 10.54 5.65 26.68
N ASN A 382 10.94 5.49 27.94
CA ASN A 382 11.94 4.53 28.38
C ASN A 382 11.21 3.48 29.21
N HIS A 383 11.15 2.22 28.76
CA HIS A 383 10.90 1.10 29.68
C HIS A 383 11.89 -0.03 29.43
N ARG A 384 12.43 -0.49 30.56
CA ARG A 384 13.60 -1.34 30.75
C ARG A 384 13.33 -2.78 30.31
N SER A 385 14.36 -3.42 29.75
CA SER A 385 14.42 -4.85 29.50
C SER A 385 14.90 -5.62 30.74
N THR A 386 14.29 -6.78 31.00
CA THR A 386 14.77 -7.82 31.90
C THR A 386 15.16 -9.05 31.06
N PRO A 387 16.28 -9.72 31.34
CA PRO A 387 16.64 -10.96 30.66
C PRO A 387 15.98 -12.14 31.37
N LEU A 388 15.51 -13.17 30.64
CA LEU A 388 15.34 -14.52 31.21
C LEU A 388 15.19 -15.60 30.13
N THR A 389 15.63 -16.77 30.54
CA THR A 389 15.96 -18.03 29.86
C THR A 389 14.76 -18.75 29.24
N GLY A 390 14.99 -19.38 28.08
CA GLY A 390 13.99 -20.20 27.38
C GLY A 390 13.79 -21.57 28.03
N PRO A 391 12.58 -22.15 27.98
CA PRO A 391 12.34 -23.52 28.40
C PRO A 391 12.74 -24.51 27.30
N SER A 392 13.36 -25.60 27.73
CA SER A 392 13.63 -26.81 26.95
C SER A 392 12.33 -27.53 26.59
N CYS A 393 12.20 -27.96 25.34
CA CYS A 393 11.14 -28.87 24.90
C CYS A 393 11.30 -30.25 25.57
N GLU A 394 10.34 -30.65 26.40
CA GLU A 394 10.08 -32.06 26.72
C GLU A 394 8.90 -32.55 25.89
N PHE A 395 9.05 -33.72 25.24
CA PHE A 395 8.00 -34.39 24.49
C PHE A 395 7.06 -35.17 25.44
N PRO A 396 5.74 -34.91 25.47
CA PRO A 396 4.81 -35.77 26.17
C PRO A 396 4.43 -36.99 25.30
N LEU A 397 5.01 -38.15 25.62
CA LEU A 397 4.59 -39.46 25.10
C LEU A 397 3.33 -39.94 25.85
N THR A 398 2.15 -39.39 25.56
CA THR A 398 0.90 -39.84 26.20
C THR A 398 -0.27 -40.02 25.22
N LEU A 399 -0.06 -40.78 24.15
CA LEU A 399 -1.14 -41.38 23.36
C LEU A 399 -0.96 -42.90 23.28
N PRO A 400 -1.99 -43.71 23.61
CA PRO A 400 -1.92 -45.18 23.57
C PRO A 400 -1.60 -45.78 22.19
N HIS A 401 -1.75 -45.00 21.10
CA HIS A 401 -1.51 -45.46 19.73
C HIS A 401 -0.13 -45.08 19.16
N ILE A 402 0.63 -44.18 19.80
CA ILE A 402 1.98 -43.80 19.33
C ILE A 402 3.02 -44.90 19.61
N GLY A 403 2.77 -45.78 20.60
CA GLY A 403 3.67 -46.88 20.94
C GLY A 403 3.93 -47.90 19.81
N LYS A 404 3.10 -47.90 18.75
CA LYS A 404 3.33 -48.68 17.52
C LYS A 404 3.88 -47.87 16.34
N ALA A 405 3.97 -46.55 16.45
CA ALA A 405 4.30 -45.63 15.34
C ALA A 405 5.71 -45.00 15.45
N LEU A 406 6.55 -45.46 16.39
CA LEU A 406 8.00 -45.22 16.34
C LEU A 406 8.63 -46.20 15.34
N SER A 407 8.21 -46.12 14.08
CA SER A 407 8.94 -46.75 12.98
C SER A 407 10.13 -45.89 12.60
N ASN A 408 11.20 -46.50 12.08
CA ASN A 408 12.23 -45.72 11.41
C ASN A 408 11.55 -45.03 10.20
N ASN A 409 11.86 -43.75 10.01
CA ASN A 409 11.42 -43.03 8.82
C ASN A 409 12.69 -42.62 8.07
N GLU A 410 12.65 -42.73 6.75
CA GLU A 410 13.78 -42.36 5.91
C GLU A 410 13.61 -40.91 5.45
N ALA A 411 14.53 -40.03 5.85
CA ALA A 411 14.61 -38.67 5.33
C ALA A 411 15.44 -38.67 4.04
N ARG A 412 14.81 -38.49 2.89
CA ARG A 412 15.46 -38.51 1.57
C ARG A 412 15.66 -37.09 1.02
N PRO A 413 16.89 -36.67 0.69
CA PRO A 413 17.16 -35.34 0.15
C PRO A 413 16.50 -35.14 -1.22
N GLN A 414 15.88 -33.98 -1.42
CA GLN A 414 15.25 -33.57 -2.68
C GLN A 414 16.23 -32.65 -3.42
N LEU A 415 17.06 -33.23 -4.31
CA LEU A 415 18.23 -32.56 -4.89
C LEU A 415 17.90 -31.27 -5.67
N ASP A 416 16.69 -31.19 -6.23
CA ASP A 416 16.15 -30.03 -6.94
C ASP A 416 15.81 -28.84 -6.02
N THR A 417 15.84 -29.04 -4.70
CA THR A 417 15.57 -28.01 -3.68
C THR A 417 16.83 -27.43 -3.04
N LEU A 418 18.02 -27.78 -3.56
CA LEU A 418 19.29 -27.27 -3.06
C LEU A 418 19.41 -25.76 -3.34
N VAL A 419 19.55 -24.97 -2.28
CA VAL A 419 19.71 -23.51 -2.33
C VAL A 419 20.90 -23.05 -1.48
N PRO A 420 21.61 -21.98 -1.85
CA PRO A 420 22.60 -21.37 -0.97
C PRO A 420 21.93 -20.72 0.26
N LEU A 421 22.68 -20.53 1.35
CA LEU A 421 22.26 -19.74 2.52
C LEU A 421 23.21 -18.53 2.69
N PRO A 422 23.00 -17.44 1.92
CA PRO A 422 23.97 -16.33 1.83
C PRO A 422 24.25 -15.62 3.16
N TRP A 423 23.29 -15.61 4.10
CA TRP A 423 23.45 -14.96 5.40
C TRP A 423 24.31 -15.77 6.38
N LEU A 424 24.68 -17.02 6.07
CA LEU A 424 25.55 -17.87 6.88
C LEU A 424 27.01 -17.89 6.40
N GLN A 425 27.40 -16.99 5.49
CA GLN A 425 28.76 -16.91 4.94
C GLN A 425 29.77 -16.29 5.93
N GLN A 426 29.73 -16.69 7.21
CA GLN A 426 30.81 -16.40 8.14
C GLN A 426 32.02 -17.29 7.81
N ASP A 427 33.22 -16.70 7.79
CA ASP A 427 34.51 -17.39 7.61
C ASP A 427 34.72 -18.14 6.27
N GLN A 428 34.29 -17.58 5.12
CA GLN A 428 34.54 -18.15 3.78
C GLN A 428 33.92 -19.55 3.54
N ARG A 429 32.97 -19.99 4.37
CA ARG A 429 32.25 -21.26 4.17
C ARG A 429 31.00 -21.04 3.32
N ASN A 430 30.93 -21.73 2.18
CA ASN A 430 29.73 -21.80 1.35
C ASN A 430 28.74 -22.80 1.95
N THR A 431 27.68 -22.30 2.57
CA THR A 431 26.63 -23.11 3.20
C THR A 431 25.41 -23.22 2.27
N GLY A 432 24.86 -24.42 2.10
CA GLY A 432 23.62 -24.68 1.37
C GLY A 432 22.59 -25.42 2.21
N SER A 433 21.32 -25.34 1.80
CA SER A 433 20.19 -26.07 2.37
C SER A 433 19.53 -26.94 1.32
N ILE A 434 19.13 -28.14 1.72
CA ILE A 434 18.34 -29.06 0.91
C ILE A 434 17.14 -29.53 1.72
N LEU A 435 15.96 -29.56 1.11
CA LEU A 435 14.77 -30.10 1.76
C LEU A 435 14.80 -31.63 1.71
N CYS A 436 14.33 -32.26 2.78
CA CYS A 436 14.18 -33.71 2.86
C CYS A 436 12.71 -34.09 2.86
N GLY A 437 12.35 -35.08 2.03
CA GLY A 437 11.08 -35.76 2.09
C GLY A 437 11.14 -36.89 3.13
N PHE A 438 10.11 -37.05 3.94
CA PHE A 438 10.01 -38.17 4.88
C PHE A 438 9.19 -39.30 4.25
N TYR A 439 9.70 -40.53 4.36
CA TYR A 439 9.06 -41.73 3.83
C TYR A 439 8.99 -42.80 4.92
N THR A 440 7.93 -43.59 4.88
CA THR A 440 7.78 -44.80 5.71
C THR A 440 8.67 -45.92 5.18
N ASP A 441 8.85 -46.98 5.97
CA ASP A 441 9.70 -48.13 5.62
C ASP A 441 9.29 -48.83 4.31
N ASP A 442 8.01 -48.76 3.93
CA ASP A 442 7.49 -49.29 2.66
C ASP A 442 7.73 -48.36 1.45
N GLY A 443 8.38 -47.21 1.68
CA GLY A 443 8.70 -46.22 0.67
C GLY A 443 7.57 -45.26 0.33
N SER A 444 6.40 -45.36 0.97
CA SER A 444 5.30 -44.41 0.77
C SER A 444 5.57 -43.06 1.46
N PRO A 445 5.00 -41.93 0.97
CA PRO A 445 5.20 -40.63 1.60
C PRO A 445 4.62 -40.59 3.01
N ASN A 446 5.41 -40.14 3.99
CA ASN A 446 4.90 -39.95 5.35
C ASN A 446 4.17 -38.59 5.45
N THR A 447 2.85 -38.65 5.47
CA THR A 447 1.96 -37.47 5.51
C THR A 447 1.95 -36.73 6.85
N SER A 448 2.64 -37.22 7.89
CA SER A 448 2.91 -36.42 9.09
C SER A 448 3.89 -35.28 8.81
N SER A 449 4.66 -35.36 7.72
CA SER A 449 5.50 -34.27 7.23
C SER A 449 4.68 -33.28 6.38
N PRO A 450 4.66 -31.98 6.72
CA PRO A 450 3.89 -30.98 5.98
C PRO A 450 4.17 -30.95 4.48
N ARG A 451 5.43 -31.07 4.08
CA ARG A 451 5.82 -31.07 2.66
C ARG A 451 5.27 -32.29 1.91
N GLN A 452 5.30 -33.46 2.55
CA GLN A 452 4.77 -34.69 1.94
C GLN A 452 3.26 -34.69 1.88
N LEU A 453 2.59 -34.17 2.91
CA LEU A 453 1.15 -33.94 2.84
C LEU A 453 0.80 -33.07 1.65
N LEU A 454 1.49 -31.94 1.45
CA LEU A 454 1.30 -31.10 0.26
C LEU A 454 1.54 -31.87 -1.04
N GLN A 455 2.64 -32.62 -1.14
CA GLN A 455 2.96 -33.40 -2.34
C GLN A 455 1.84 -34.40 -2.67
N VAL A 456 1.30 -35.10 -1.68
CA VAL A 456 0.19 -36.04 -1.86
C VAL A 456 -1.05 -35.31 -2.39
N GLN A 457 -1.38 -34.13 -1.86
CA GLN A 457 -2.54 -33.36 -2.35
C GLN A 457 -2.33 -32.84 -3.79
N VAL A 458 -1.12 -32.38 -4.12
CA VAL A 458 -0.77 -31.97 -5.49
C VAL A 458 -0.86 -33.14 -6.48
N ASP A 459 -0.34 -34.31 -6.09
CA ASP A 459 -0.42 -35.53 -6.90
C ASP A 459 -1.87 -35.96 -7.12
N LYS A 460 -2.71 -35.87 -6.07
CA LYS A 460 -4.14 -36.17 -6.13
C LYS A 460 -4.85 -35.25 -7.12
N LEU A 461 -4.64 -33.94 -7.00
CA LEU A 461 -5.19 -32.93 -7.90
C LEU A 461 -4.85 -33.22 -9.36
N ARG A 462 -3.59 -33.59 -9.64
CA ARG A 462 -3.15 -33.91 -11.00
C ARG A 462 -3.75 -35.21 -11.52
N LYS A 463 -3.69 -36.29 -10.73
CA LYS A 463 -4.08 -37.64 -11.18
C LYS A 463 -5.59 -37.82 -11.29
N GLU A 464 -6.35 -37.26 -10.35
CA GLU A 464 -7.79 -37.47 -10.25
C GLU A 464 -8.61 -36.42 -10.99
N HIS A 465 -8.07 -35.21 -11.16
CA HIS A 465 -8.80 -34.09 -11.76
C HIS A 465 -8.17 -33.50 -13.02
N ASP A 466 -6.98 -33.95 -13.44
CA ASP A 466 -6.22 -33.35 -14.54
C ASP A 466 -5.92 -31.86 -14.32
N LEU A 467 -5.64 -31.49 -13.06
CA LEU A 467 -5.39 -30.10 -12.66
C LEU A 467 -3.99 -29.91 -12.06
N LEU A 468 -3.36 -28.80 -12.40
CA LEU A 468 -2.14 -28.25 -11.80
C LEU A 468 -2.51 -27.00 -11.01
N ILE A 469 -1.87 -26.80 -9.86
CA ILE A 469 -2.04 -25.59 -9.06
C ILE A 469 -0.81 -24.71 -9.19
N LYS A 470 -1.01 -23.40 -9.40
CA LYS A 470 0.04 -22.38 -9.31
C LYS A 470 -0.27 -21.44 -8.16
N THR A 471 0.74 -21.15 -7.34
CA THR A 471 0.59 -20.44 -6.06
C THR A 471 1.61 -19.33 -5.89
N ALA A 472 1.18 -18.17 -5.40
CA ALA A 472 2.03 -17.06 -4.96
C ALA A 472 1.63 -16.61 -3.55
N PHE A 473 2.60 -16.14 -2.77
CA PHE A 473 2.40 -15.65 -1.41
C PHE A 473 2.64 -14.15 -1.32
N GLU A 474 1.74 -13.43 -0.67
CA GLU A 474 1.93 -12.05 -0.22
C GLU A 474 2.18 -12.09 1.29
N TYR A 475 3.45 -11.96 1.69
CA TYR A 475 3.82 -12.00 3.09
C TYR A 475 3.94 -10.60 3.66
N GLU A 476 3.11 -10.31 4.66
CA GLU A 476 3.28 -9.14 5.53
C GLU A 476 4.12 -9.53 6.75
N PHE A 477 5.13 -8.72 7.11
CA PHE A 477 6.02 -9.00 8.23
C PHE A 477 6.56 -7.72 8.86
N TYR A 478 6.99 -7.81 10.12
CA TYR A 478 7.66 -6.73 10.82
C TYR A 478 9.16 -6.97 10.89
N VAL A 479 9.94 -5.89 10.93
CA VAL A 479 11.37 -5.91 11.23
C VAL A 479 11.62 -4.97 12.42
N PHE A 480 12.18 -5.52 13.49
CA PHE A 480 12.53 -4.80 14.71
C PHE A 480 14.05 -4.80 14.95
N ARG A 481 14.56 -3.82 15.69
CA ARG A 481 15.91 -3.88 16.25
C ARG A 481 15.99 -5.06 17.21
N GLU A 482 17.06 -5.84 17.11
CA GLU A 482 17.23 -7.06 17.88
C GLU A 482 16.99 -6.85 19.38
N GLY A 483 16.16 -7.71 19.97
CA GLY A 483 15.86 -7.67 21.41
C GLY A 483 14.94 -6.53 21.85
N THR A 484 14.37 -5.76 20.92
CA THR A 484 13.44 -4.66 21.18
C THR A 484 12.16 -4.81 20.35
N LEU A 485 11.21 -3.88 20.52
CA LEU A 485 10.06 -3.70 19.61
C LEU A 485 10.17 -2.39 18.81
N ASP A 486 11.38 -1.82 18.78
CA ASP A 486 11.66 -0.62 18.01
C ASP A 486 11.79 -1.04 16.55
N PRO A 487 10.98 -0.47 15.63
CA PRO A 487 11.01 -0.85 14.24
C PRO A 487 12.37 -0.53 13.61
N HIS A 488 12.80 -1.37 12.67
CA HIS A 488 14.02 -1.12 11.89
C HIS A 488 13.99 0.27 11.23
N CYS A 489 12.83 0.65 10.69
CA CYS A 489 12.63 1.90 9.99
C CYS A 489 11.53 2.76 10.60
N ASN A 490 11.83 4.07 10.59
CA ASN A 490 10.88 5.17 10.62
C ASN A 490 9.79 5.10 11.72
N GLU A 491 10.24 5.11 12.98
CA GLU A 491 9.39 5.30 14.19
C GLU A 491 8.51 6.56 14.15
N LYS A 492 8.83 7.49 13.26
CA LYS A 492 8.24 8.83 13.18
C LYS A 492 6.96 8.88 12.35
N VAL A 493 6.61 7.81 11.63
CA VAL A 493 5.38 7.77 10.80
C VAL A 493 4.35 6.84 11.43
N ARG A 494 3.14 7.37 11.65
CA ARG A 494 2.05 6.63 12.26
C ARG A 494 1.53 5.50 11.36
N LEU A 495 1.23 5.78 10.08
CA LEU A 495 1.00 4.75 9.07
C LEU A 495 1.73 5.07 7.75
N GLN A 496 2.24 4.03 7.08
CA GLN A 496 3.20 4.14 5.99
C GLN A 496 2.71 3.55 4.66
N GLY A 497 1.49 3.03 4.59
CA GLY A 497 1.00 2.22 3.46
C GLY A 497 1.40 2.76 2.08
N MET A 498 2.13 1.93 1.35
CA MET A 498 2.69 2.18 0.01
C MET A 498 3.50 3.47 -0.13
N ASN A 499 3.96 4.10 0.95
CA ASN A 499 4.69 5.37 0.91
C ASN A 499 6.09 5.16 0.31
N MET A 500 6.30 5.70 -0.89
CA MET A 500 7.57 5.51 -1.59
C MET A 500 8.74 6.23 -0.94
N TYR A 501 8.53 7.27 -0.13
CA TYR A 501 9.65 7.84 0.64
C TYR A 501 10.22 6.83 1.63
N VAL A 502 9.36 6.05 2.29
CA VAL A 502 9.80 4.98 3.21
C VAL A 502 10.57 3.89 2.46
N VAL A 503 10.07 3.50 1.29
CA VAL A 503 10.75 2.53 0.42
C VAL A 503 12.12 3.05 -0.01
N GLN A 504 12.20 4.32 -0.43
CA GLN A 504 13.45 4.94 -0.87
C GLN A 504 14.48 5.07 0.27
N GLU A 505 14.06 5.49 1.46
CA GLU A 505 14.92 5.56 2.66
C GLU A 505 15.51 4.20 3.05
N ASN A 506 14.85 3.10 2.70
CA ASN A 506 15.25 1.74 3.06
C ASN A 506 15.64 0.90 1.83
N GLN A 507 15.82 1.53 0.67
CA GLN A 507 15.97 0.78 -0.57
C GLN A 507 17.22 -0.11 -0.54
N ASP A 508 18.32 0.35 0.07
CA ASP A 508 19.57 -0.40 0.17
C ASP A 508 19.36 -1.76 0.88
N VAL A 509 18.69 -1.76 2.04
CA VAL A 509 18.44 -3.00 2.79
C VAL A 509 17.41 -3.91 2.08
N LEU A 510 16.39 -3.32 1.44
CA LEU A 510 15.42 -4.07 0.65
C LEU A 510 16.09 -4.69 -0.59
N PHE A 511 17.02 -3.96 -1.19
CA PHE A 511 17.79 -4.42 -2.33
C PHE A 511 18.69 -5.60 -1.95
N GLU A 512 19.43 -5.49 -0.86
CA GLU A 512 20.23 -6.60 -0.34
C GLU A 512 19.37 -7.84 -0.03
N LEU A 513 18.18 -7.65 0.56
CA LEU A 513 17.23 -8.74 0.78
C LEU A 513 16.83 -9.39 -0.55
N THR A 514 16.50 -8.60 -1.58
CA THR A 514 16.15 -9.14 -2.90
C THR A 514 17.31 -9.90 -3.54
N ASN A 515 18.56 -9.46 -3.37
CA ASN A 515 19.72 -10.20 -3.86
C ASN A 515 19.86 -11.56 -3.18
N VAL A 516 19.62 -11.62 -1.87
CA VAL A 516 19.62 -12.90 -1.13
C VAL A 516 18.55 -13.82 -1.67
N LEU A 517 17.32 -13.34 -1.82
CA LEU A 517 16.21 -14.13 -2.35
C LEU A 517 16.47 -14.61 -3.80
N GLU A 518 16.90 -13.72 -4.68
CA GLU A 518 17.26 -14.04 -6.07
C GLU A 518 18.39 -15.08 -6.16
N SER A 519 19.41 -14.98 -5.30
CA SER A 519 20.51 -15.96 -5.26
C SER A 519 20.08 -17.36 -4.84
N MET A 520 18.94 -17.47 -4.17
CA MET A 520 18.29 -18.73 -3.80
C MET A 520 17.31 -19.24 -4.86
N GLY A 521 17.16 -18.53 -5.98
CA GLY A 521 16.14 -18.81 -6.99
C GLY A 521 14.72 -18.44 -6.53
N LEU A 522 14.58 -17.62 -5.49
CA LEU A 522 13.30 -17.14 -4.97
C LEU A 522 12.97 -15.79 -5.63
N ASN A 523 12.15 -15.82 -6.66
CA ASN A 523 11.77 -14.60 -7.37
C ASN A 523 10.68 -13.85 -6.59
N VAL A 524 10.96 -12.59 -6.28
CA VAL A 524 10.00 -11.63 -5.72
C VAL A 524 9.58 -10.66 -6.82
N ASN A 525 8.27 -10.42 -6.94
CA ASN A 525 7.71 -9.48 -7.90
C ASN A 525 7.86 -8.04 -7.44
N SER A 526 7.49 -7.79 -6.18
CA SER A 526 7.44 -6.45 -5.62
C SER A 526 7.63 -6.44 -4.12
N ILE A 527 8.11 -5.30 -3.61
CA ILE A 527 8.18 -4.96 -2.19
C ILE A 527 7.46 -3.64 -1.96
N MET A 528 6.76 -3.50 -0.83
CA MET A 528 6.18 -2.23 -0.40
C MET A 528 6.23 -2.06 1.12
N ALA A 529 6.20 -0.80 1.56
CA ALA A 529 5.92 -0.47 2.95
C ALA A 529 4.44 -0.73 3.25
N GLU A 530 4.17 -1.49 4.30
CA GLU A 530 2.82 -1.77 4.77
C GLU A 530 2.31 -0.69 5.72
N LEU A 531 1.13 -0.87 6.31
CA LEU A 531 0.47 0.14 7.11
C LEU A 531 1.33 0.63 8.29
N SER A 532 2.05 -0.21 9.03
CA SER A 532 2.76 0.22 10.24
C SER A 532 4.26 0.43 10.08
N ALA A 533 4.85 1.24 10.95
CA ALA A 533 6.31 1.39 11.02
C ALA A 533 7.02 0.06 11.25
N GLY A 534 8.02 -0.21 10.41
CA GLY A 534 8.75 -1.48 10.38
C GLY A 534 8.00 -2.63 9.72
N GLN A 535 6.80 -2.41 9.17
CA GLN A 535 6.01 -3.42 8.47
C GLN A 535 6.26 -3.36 6.97
N TRP A 536 6.48 -4.52 6.36
CA TRP A 536 6.77 -4.68 4.94
C TRP A 536 5.92 -5.80 4.35
N GLU A 537 5.64 -5.69 3.05
CA GLU A 537 5.11 -6.79 2.25
C GLU A 537 6.06 -7.09 1.09
N PHE A 538 6.28 -8.38 0.82
CA PHE A 538 6.76 -8.82 -0.49
C PHE A 538 5.81 -9.85 -1.10
N THR A 539 5.76 -9.87 -2.44
CA THR A 539 4.96 -10.81 -3.23
C THR A 539 5.87 -11.75 -4.01
N THR A 540 5.71 -13.06 -3.88
CA THR A 540 6.48 -14.05 -4.66
C THR A 540 5.92 -14.22 -6.08
N GLU A 541 6.73 -14.69 -7.02
CA GLU A 541 6.21 -15.19 -8.30
C GLU A 541 5.33 -16.44 -8.11
N PRO A 542 4.32 -16.66 -8.97
CA PRO A 542 3.55 -17.91 -8.95
C PRO A 542 4.39 -19.12 -9.33
N GLU A 543 4.38 -20.14 -8.48
CA GLU A 543 5.10 -21.41 -8.67
C GLU A 543 4.13 -22.59 -8.72
N GLU A 544 4.48 -23.61 -9.50
CA GLU A 544 3.62 -24.78 -9.72
C GLU A 544 3.84 -25.87 -8.66
N GLY A 545 2.74 -26.47 -8.18
CA GLY A 545 2.75 -27.65 -7.33
C GLY A 545 3.45 -27.43 -5.97
N VAL A 546 4.24 -28.43 -5.54
CA VAL A 546 4.94 -28.42 -4.24
C VAL A 546 5.94 -27.26 -4.12
N LYS A 547 6.49 -26.81 -5.26
CA LYS A 547 7.47 -25.72 -5.32
C LYS A 547 6.88 -24.41 -4.79
N GLY A 548 5.57 -24.20 -4.91
CA GLY A 548 4.88 -23.09 -4.24
C GLY A 548 5.12 -23.11 -2.73
N GLY A 549 4.91 -24.26 -2.08
CA GLY A 549 5.17 -24.43 -0.65
C GLY A 549 6.65 -24.23 -0.29
N ASP A 550 7.57 -24.75 -1.12
CA ASP A 550 9.02 -24.60 -0.93
C ASP A 550 9.44 -23.12 -1.00
N THR A 551 8.96 -22.38 -1.99
CA THR A 551 9.19 -20.93 -2.13
C THR A 551 8.65 -20.17 -0.92
N GLY A 552 7.42 -20.48 -0.47
CA GLY A 552 6.84 -19.84 0.71
C GLY A 552 7.65 -20.10 1.99
N PHE A 553 8.19 -21.31 2.16
CA PHE A 553 9.01 -21.68 3.32
C PHE A 553 10.38 -20.99 3.30
N TYR A 554 11.08 -21.05 2.17
CA TYR A 554 12.41 -20.45 2.06
C TYR A 554 12.38 -18.93 2.05
N ALA A 555 11.35 -18.29 1.48
CA ALA A 555 11.23 -16.82 1.53
C ALA A 555 11.16 -16.28 2.96
N LYS A 556 10.38 -16.93 3.84
CA LYS A 556 10.34 -16.59 5.28
C LYS A 556 11.68 -16.82 5.96
N THR A 557 12.30 -17.98 5.70
CA THR A 557 13.57 -18.39 6.32
C THR A 557 14.70 -17.44 5.92
N ALA A 558 14.78 -17.09 4.64
CA ALA A 558 15.78 -16.18 4.10
C ALA A 558 15.60 -14.76 4.63
N THR A 559 14.37 -14.26 4.70
CA THR A 559 14.08 -12.94 5.27
C THR A 559 14.55 -12.85 6.72
N LYS A 560 14.25 -13.87 7.54
CA LYS A 560 14.72 -13.94 8.93
C LYS A 560 16.23 -14.00 9.03
N GLY A 561 16.86 -14.91 8.29
CA GLY A 561 18.30 -15.09 8.29
C GLY A 561 19.04 -13.80 7.90
N PHE A 562 18.55 -13.14 6.85
CA PHE A 562 19.07 -11.87 6.34
C PHE A 562 19.06 -10.74 7.36
N PHE A 563 17.92 -10.51 8.01
CA PHE A 563 17.78 -9.45 9.02
C PHE A 563 18.51 -9.80 10.31
N ARG A 564 18.47 -11.08 10.73
CA ARG A 564 19.17 -11.56 11.92
C ARG A 564 20.67 -11.38 11.82
N SER A 565 21.26 -11.64 10.64
CA SER A 565 22.70 -11.42 10.43
C SER A 565 23.11 -9.93 10.46
N ARG A 566 22.14 -9.00 10.56
CA ARG A 566 22.33 -7.54 10.60
C ARG A 566 21.86 -6.92 11.92
N GLY A 567 21.57 -7.72 12.96
CA GLY A 567 21.12 -7.22 14.26
C GLY A 567 19.65 -6.79 14.30
N PHE A 568 18.81 -7.40 13.46
CA PHE A 568 17.36 -7.17 13.43
C PHE A 568 16.58 -8.48 13.58
N ASP A 569 15.41 -8.40 14.20
CA ASP A 569 14.47 -9.52 14.32
C ASP A 569 13.31 -9.30 13.33
N ALA A 570 13.26 -10.09 12.26
CA ALA A 570 12.12 -10.14 11.34
C ALA A 570 11.10 -11.18 11.81
N THR A 571 9.82 -10.79 11.89
CA THR A 571 8.74 -11.65 12.39
C THR A 571 7.51 -11.61 11.50
N PHE A 572 6.92 -12.78 11.26
CA PHE A 572 5.65 -12.98 10.55
C PHE A 572 4.49 -13.23 11.54
N MET A 573 4.70 -12.91 12.82
CA MET A 573 3.66 -12.88 13.84
C MET A 573 2.55 -11.91 13.41
N THR A 574 1.29 -12.32 13.59
CA THR A 574 0.14 -11.56 13.11
C THR A 574 -0.03 -10.22 13.82
N ARG A 575 0.18 -10.18 15.14
CA ARG A 575 0.06 -8.94 15.93
C ARG A 575 1.13 -8.91 17.01
N PRO A 576 2.37 -8.51 16.67
CA PRO A 576 3.46 -8.41 17.63
C PRO A 576 3.28 -7.22 18.59
N VAL A 577 2.57 -6.17 18.17
CA VAL A 577 2.32 -4.95 18.96
C VAL A 577 0.84 -4.57 18.90
N LEU A 578 0.19 -4.42 20.07
CA LEU A 578 -1.26 -4.15 20.17
C LEU A 578 -1.70 -2.88 19.42
N THR A 579 -0.87 -1.84 19.44
CA THR A 579 -1.18 -0.53 18.88
C THR A 579 -0.85 -0.38 17.40
N ARG A 580 -0.34 -1.43 16.75
CA ARG A 580 0.04 -1.44 15.32
C ARG A 580 -0.87 -2.35 14.49
N ALA A 581 -0.76 -2.22 13.17
CA ALA A 581 -1.54 -3.00 12.21
C ALA A 581 -1.18 -4.49 12.29
N ASN A 582 -2.11 -5.34 11.85
CA ASN A 582 -1.89 -6.78 11.79
C ASN A 582 -1.09 -7.14 10.53
N SER A 583 -0.38 -8.27 10.58
CA SER A 583 0.24 -8.93 9.43
C SER A 583 -0.55 -10.18 9.02
N GLY A 584 -0.91 -10.25 7.75
CA GLY A 584 -1.56 -11.38 7.09
C GLY A 584 -0.63 -12.19 6.18
N LEU A 585 -1.22 -13.19 5.53
CA LEU A 585 -0.64 -13.89 4.39
C LEU A 585 -1.74 -14.08 3.36
N HIS A 586 -1.68 -13.36 2.24
CA HIS A 586 -2.60 -13.66 1.13
C HIS A 586 -2.02 -14.80 0.30
N LEU A 587 -2.79 -15.87 0.18
CA LEU A 587 -2.46 -17.03 -0.64
C LEU A 587 -3.19 -16.89 -1.98
N ASN A 588 -2.45 -16.51 -3.01
CA ASN A 588 -2.96 -16.42 -4.36
C ASN A 588 -2.78 -17.77 -5.06
N HIS A 589 -3.84 -18.35 -5.61
CA HIS A 589 -3.76 -19.60 -6.35
C HIS A 589 -4.69 -19.66 -7.56
N SER A 590 -4.27 -20.43 -8.56
CA SER A 590 -5.03 -20.69 -9.80
C SER A 590 -4.88 -22.15 -10.19
N LEU A 591 -5.88 -22.69 -10.88
CA LEU A 591 -5.84 -24.03 -11.45
C LEU A 591 -5.68 -23.98 -12.96
N TRP A 592 -4.91 -24.94 -13.47
CA TRP A 592 -4.55 -25.08 -14.88
C TRP A 592 -4.76 -26.52 -15.31
N LYS A 593 -5.22 -26.77 -16.54
CA LYS A 593 -5.32 -28.15 -17.02
C LYS A 593 -3.95 -28.76 -17.21
N ALA A 594 -3.75 -29.98 -16.70
CA ALA A 594 -2.48 -30.69 -16.87
C ALA A 594 -2.35 -31.26 -18.29
N SER A 595 -3.46 -31.63 -18.93
CA SER A 595 -3.51 -32.08 -20.32
C SER A 595 -3.42 -30.96 -21.36
N GLU A 596 -3.75 -29.72 -20.99
CA GLU A 596 -3.80 -28.56 -21.90
C GLU A 596 -2.96 -27.39 -21.35
N PRO A 597 -1.66 -27.33 -21.67
CA PRO A 597 -0.76 -26.31 -21.14
C PRO A 597 -1.22 -24.88 -21.45
N GLY A 598 -1.28 -24.04 -20.41
CA GLY A 598 -1.69 -22.64 -20.53
C GLY A 598 -3.20 -22.42 -20.48
N GLU A 599 -4.01 -23.47 -20.32
CA GLU A 599 -5.44 -23.30 -20.07
C GLU A 599 -5.73 -23.14 -18.58
N ASN A 600 -6.21 -21.95 -18.21
CA ASN A 600 -6.68 -21.67 -16.86
C ASN A 600 -8.04 -22.35 -16.64
N ALA A 601 -8.09 -23.34 -15.76
CA ALA A 601 -9.28 -24.15 -15.47
C ALA A 601 -10.36 -23.37 -14.71
N PHE A 602 -10.03 -22.24 -14.09
CA PHE A 602 -11.01 -21.36 -13.46
C PHE A 602 -11.71 -20.41 -14.43
N LEU A 603 -11.14 -20.18 -15.61
CA LEU A 603 -11.68 -19.24 -16.58
C LEU A 603 -12.81 -19.87 -17.41
N GLN A 604 -13.93 -19.15 -17.48
CA GLN A 604 -14.97 -19.34 -18.49
C GLN A 604 -15.33 -17.99 -19.10
N ARG A 605 -14.87 -17.71 -20.33
CA ARG A 605 -14.93 -16.36 -20.93
C ARG A 605 -16.35 -15.80 -21.11
N ASP A 606 -17.33 -16.66 -21.37
CA ASP A 606 -18.72 -16.32 -21.65
C ASP A 606 -19.59 -16.20 -20.39
N ALA A 607 -19.07 -16.61 -19.23
CA ALA A 607 -19.76 -16.43 -17.95
C ALA A 607 -19.70 -14.96 -17.49
N ALA A 608 -20.79 -14.44 -16.93
CA ALA A 608 -20.89 -13.05 -16.47
C ALA A 608 -19.78 -12.64 -15.48
N ASN A 609 -19.38 -13.56 -14.59
CA ASN A 609 -18.29 -13.38 -13.63
C ASN A 609 -16.98 -14.08 -14.06
N LYS A 610 -16.90 -14.55 -15.31
CA LYS A 610 -15.80 -15.34 -15.88
C LYS A 610 -15.45 -16.64 -15.17
N LEU A 611 -16.26 -17.12 -14.22
CA LEU A 611 -15.99 -18.31 -13.44
C LEU A 611 -16.54 -19.57 -14.12
N SER A 612 -15.66 -20.54 -14.33
CA SER A 612 -16.02 -21.89 -14.77
C SER A 612 -16.80 -22.65 -13.68
N THR A 613 -17.46 -23.74 -14.07
CA THR A 613 -18.08 -24.68 -13.12
C THR A 613 -17.06 -25.24 -12.11
N ALA A 614 -15.84 -25.55 -12.57
CA ALA A 614 -14.77 -26.01 -11.69
C ALA A 614 -14.35 -24.92 -10.68
N ALA A 615 -14.28 -23.66 -11.10
CA ALA A 615 -13.99 -22.53 -10.22
C ALA A 615 -15.04 -22.40 -9.10
N LYS A 616 -16.32 -22.53 -9.46
CA LYS A 616 -17.45 -22.45 -8.51
C LYS A 616 -17.42 -23.59 -7.49
N HIS A 617 -17.21 -24.82 -7.93
CA HIS A 617 -17.09 -25.97 -7.03
C HIS A 617 -15.88 -25.87 -6.11
N TRP A 618 -14.72 -25.48 -6.65
CA TRP A 618 -13.52 -25.22 -5.84
C TRP A 618 -13.79 -24.16 -4.78
N LEU A 619 -14.37 -23.03 -5.18
CA LEU A 619 -14.71 -21.93 -4.28
C LEU A 619 -15.70 -22.37 -3.19
N ALA A 620 -16.74 -23.12 -3.55
CA ALA A 620 -17.69 -23.69 -2.61
C ALA A 620 -17.01 -24.57 -1.56
N GLY A 621 -16.05 -25.42 -1.98
CA GLY A 621 -15.23 -26.23 -1.08
C GLY A 621 -14.42 -25.38 -0.09
N LEU A 622 -13.74 -24.33 -0.58
CA LEU A 622 -13.00 -23.42 0.31
C LEU A 622 -13.90 -22.77 1.36
N LEU A 623 -15.12 -22.35 0.99
CA LEU A 623 -16.05 -21.70 1.90
C LEU A 623 -16.69 -22.68 2.89
N ALA A 624 -17.06 -23.88 2.43
CA ALA A 624 -17.63 -24.93 3.28
C ALA A 624 -16.66 -25.35 4.39
N HIS A 625 -15.37 -25.46 4.06
CA HIS A 625 -14.32 -25.88 4.98
C HIS A 625 -13.63 -24.72 5.71
N ALA A 626 -13.99 -23.46 5.45
CA ALA A 626 -13.30 -22.30 6.00
C ALA A 626 -13.13 -22.33 7.54
N PRO A 627 -14.11 -22.77 8.35
CA PRO A 627 -13.90 -22.93 9.79
C PRO A 627 -12.79 -23.93 10.14
N ALA A 628 -12.72 -25.08 9.49
CA ALA A 628 -11.68 -26.09 9.71
C ALA A 628 -10.31 -25.65 9.17
N LEU A 629 -10.28 -25.03 7.98
CA LEU A 629 -9.06 -24.46 7.38
C LEU A 629 -8.40 -23.43 8.30
N THR A 630 -9.19 -22.72 9.11
CA THR A 630 -8.70 -21.70 10.05
C THR A 630 -7.64 -22.26 11.00
N ALA A 631 -7.74 -23.53 11.43
CA ALA A 631 -6.77 -24.11 12.36
C ALA A 631 -5.34 -24.21 11.77
N MET A 632 -5.22 -24.53 10.48
CA MET A 632 -3.93 -24.64 9.79
C MET A 632 -3.45 -23.30 9.24
N CYS A 633 -4.37 -22.43 8.83
CA CYS A 633 -4.10 -21.10 8.30
C CYS A 633 -3.78 -20.06 9.40
N CYS A 634 -4.30 -20.26 10.61
CA CYS A 634 -4.12 -19.40 11.79
C CYS A 634 -3.73 -20.25 13.01
N PRO A 635 -2.49 -20.78 13.04
CA PRO A 635 -2.14 -21.89 13.93
C PRO A 635 -1.67 -21.49 15.34
N THR A 636 -1.86 -20.22 15.74
CA THR A 636 -1.47 -19.71 17.07
C THR A 636 -2.58 -18.84 17.66
N PRO A 637 -2.68 -18.70 18.99
CA PRO A 637 -3.60 -17.75 19.62
C PRO A 637 -3.46 -16.32 19.09
N ASN A 638 -2.24 -15.89 18.74
CA ASN A 638 -1.97 -14.55 18.22
C ASN A 638 -2.71 -14.23 16.91
N CYS A 639 -2.89 -15.24 16.04
CA CYS A 639 -3.54 -15.08 14.73
C CYS A 639 -4.98 -14.54 14.84
N TYR A 640 -5.70 -14.94 15.88
CA TYR A 640 -7.14 -14.68 16.02
C TYR A 640 -7.45 -13.21 16.35
N ARG A 641 -6.46 -12.40 16.76
CA ARG A 641 -6.61 -10.93 16.94
C ARG A 641 -6.76 -10.16 15.63
N ARG A 642 -6.46 -10.80 14.49
CA ARG A 642 -6.68 -10.23 13.15
C ARG A 642 -8.09 -10.49 12.64
N MET A 643 -8.72 -11.60 13.02
CA MET A 643 -10.05 -11.96 12.55
C MET A 643 -11.09 -10.90 12.96
N PHE A 644 -12.13 -10.72 12.13
CA PHE A 644 -13.19 -9.73 12.37
C PHE A 644 -12.70 -8.28 12.49
N ASN A 645 -11.49 -8.00 12.01
CA ASN A 645 -10.90 -6.66 12.01
C ASN A 645 -10.78 -6.13 10.58
N PHE A 646 -10.44 -4.85 10.45
CA PHE A 646 -10.34 -4.17 9.16
C PHE A 646 -9.41 -4.93 8.18
N CYS A 647 -9.88 -5.14 6.95
CA CYS A 647 -9.20 -5.88 5.87
C CYS A 647 -8.83 -7.34 6.18
N ALA A 648 -9.42 -7.94 7.21
CA ALA A 648 -9.27 -9.36 7.53
C ALA A 648 -10.64 -10.06 7.56
N PRO A 649 -10.73 -11.31 7.08
CA PRO A 649 -12.02 -11.99 7.00
C PRO A 649 -12.56 -12.35 8.39
N GLY A 650 -13.87 -12.24 8.56
CA GLY A 650 -14.61 -12.77 9.72
C GLY A 650 -15.70 -13.77 9.33
N LEU A 651 -16.08 -13.81 8.06
CA LEU A 651 -17.10 -14.68 7.51
C LEU A 651 -16.52 -15.48 6.34
N ALA A 652 -17.00 -16.70 6.14
CA ALA A 652 -16.70 -17.53 4.98
C ALA A 652 -17.46 -17.03 3.75
N THR A 653 -17.13 -15.82 3.29
CA THR A 653 -17.70 -15.20 2.09
C THR A 653 -16.68 -15.14 0.96
N TRP A 654 -17.20 -14.98 -0.26
CA TRP A 654 -16.40 -14.62 -1.42
C TRP A 654 -16.95 -13.35 -2.07
N GLY A 655 -16.14 -12.71 -2.90
CA GLY A 655 -16.61 -11.65 -3.79
C GLY A 655 -15.62 -11.30 -4.89
N LEU A 656 -16.14 -10.77 -5.99
CA LEU A 656 -15.35 -10.28 -7.11
C LEU A 656 -14.60 -9.03 -6.64
N ASP A 657 -13.26 -9.11 -6.69
CA ASP A 657 -12.37 -8.02 -6.28
C ASP A 657 -12.58 -7.46 -4.85
N SER A 658 -13.37 -8.15 -4.02
CA SER A 658 -13.72 -7.73 -2.66
C SER A 658 -12.59 -7.97 -1.65
N ARG A 659 -12.05 -6.90 -1.06
CA ARG A 659 -10.98 -6.98 -0.04
C ARG A 659 -11.46 -7.37 1.36
N ILE A 660 -12.77 -7.43 1.57
CA ILE A 660 -13.37 -7.82 2.86
C ILE A 660 -13.84 -9.28 2.89
N ALA A 661 -13.92 -9.93 1.73
CA ALA A 661 -14.29 -11.34 1.63
C ALA A 661 -13.14 -12.25 2.08
N LEU A 662 -13.45 -13.49 2.44
CA LEU A 662 -12.43 -14.49 2.75
C LEU A 662 -11.71 -14.97 1.49
N VAL A 663 -12.46 -15.30 0.43
CA VAL A 663 -11.88 -15.53 -0.89
C VAL A 663 -12.22 -14.35 -1.79
N ARG A 664 -11.18 -13.64 -2.19
CA ARG A 664 -11.29 -12.59 -3.18
C ARG A 664 -11.04 -13.19 -4.57
N VAL A 665 -12.03 -13.10 -5.44
CA VAL A 665 -11.96 -13.66 -6.79
C VAL A 665 -11.43 -12.60 -7.75
N ARG A 666 -10.38 -12.94 -8.50
CA ARG A 666 -9.71 -12.02 -9.43
C ARG A 666 -9.94 -12.49 -10.87
N THR A 667 -10.51 -11.62 -11.71
CA THR A 667 -10.90 -11.95 -13.10
C THR A 667 -10.33 -10.95 -14.09
N ARG A 668 -9.02 -11.02 -14.36
CA ARG A 668 -8.30 -10.01 -15.16
C ARG A 668 -7.73 -10.60 -16.44
N LYS A 669 -7.97 -9.94 -17.59
CA LYS A 669 -7.36 -10.25 -18.91
C LYS A 669 -7.31 -11.75 -19.23
N ASP A 670 -8.47 -12.41 -19.20
CA ASP A 670 -8.62 -13.85 -19.42
C ASP A 670 -7.76 -14.72 -18.49
N ASN A 671 -7.57 -14.27 -17.26
CA ASN A 671 -6.95 -15.04 -16.21
C ASN A 671 -7.84 -14.95 -14.96
N VAL A 672 -8.12 -16.10 -14.34
CA VAL A 672 -8.88 -16.20 -13.10
C VAL A 672 -8.02 -16.83 -12.02
N PHE A 673 -7.88 -16.15 -10.90
CA PHE A 673 -7.20 -16.68 -9.72
C PHE A 673 -7.92 -16.22 -8.45
N PHE A 674 -7.73 -16.97 -7.38
CA PHE A 674 -8.33 -16.71 -6.08
C PHE A 674 -7.26 -16.22 -5.12
N GLU A 675 -7.56 -15.16 -4.38
CA GLU A 675 -6.75 -14.65 -3.27
C GLU A 675 -7.46 -15.07 -1.98
N SER A 676 -6.94 -16.11 -1.31
CA SER A 676 -7.40 -16.51 0.02
C SER A 676 -6.75 -15.60 1.07
N ARG A 677 -7.58 -14.84 1.79
CA ARG A 677 -7.17 -13.88 2.82
C ARG A 677 -7.16 -14.48 4.23
N LEU A 678 -7.49 -15.77 4.33
CA LEU A 678 -7.57 -16.53 5.58
C LEU A 678 -6.19 -16.78 6.23
N PRO A 679 -5.13 -17.16 5.49
CA PRO A 679 -3.84 -17.46 6.10
C PRO A 679 -3.22 -16.26 6.83
N SER A 680 -2.47 -16.58 7.87
CA SER A 680 -1.60 -15.66 8.60
C SER A 680 -0.14 -15.91 8.24
N GLY A 681 0.71 -14.90 8.41
CA GLY A 681 2.17 -15.07 8.28
C GLY A 681 2.73 -16.16 9.21
N ALA A 682 2.03 -16.50 10.30
CA ALA A 682 2.36 -17.59 11.21
C ALA A 682 2.13 -19.00 10.63
N ALA A 683 1.33 -19.13 9.56
CA ALA A 683 1.01 -20.42 8.96
C ALA A 683 2.26 -21.15 8.48
N ASN A 684 2.19 -22.49 8.53
CA ASN A 684 3.09 -23.32 7.75
C ASN A 684 2.59 -23.29 6.29
N PRO A 685 3.37 -22.77 5.32
CA PRO A 685 2.91 -22.59 3.94
C PRO A 685 2.53 -23.92 3.28
N TYR A 686 3.18 -25.03 3.65
CA TYR A 686 2.82 -26.36 3.17
C TYR A 686 1.44 -26.79 3.66
N LEU A 687 1.13 -26.58 4.95
CA LEU A 687 -0.16 -26.96 5.51
C LEU A 687 -1.29 -26.06 5.00
N ALA A 688 -1.06 -24.75 4.89
CA ALA A 688 -2.03 -23.83 4.33
C ALA A 688 -2.39 -24.19 2.88
N LEU A 689 -1.39 -24.52 2.06
CA LEU A 689 -1.61 -24.93 0.67
C LEU A 689 -2.23 -26.33 0.57
N ALA A 690 -1.77 -27.31 1.36
CA ALA A 690 -2.33 -28.65 1.38
C ALA A 690 -3.82 -28.64 1.78
N ALA A 691 -4.17 -27.86 2.80
CA ALA A 691 -5.54 -27.68 3.25
C ALA A 691 -6.41 -26.99 2.19
N THR A 692 -5.87 -25.98 1.51
CA THR A 692 -6.54 -25.29 0.39
C THR A 692 -6.84 -26.25 -0.75
N ILE A 693 -5.87 -27.11 -1.13
CA ILE A 693 -6.06 -28.12 -2.16
C ILE A 693 -7.09 -29.17 -1.72
N ALA A 694 -7.00 -29.65 -0.48
CA ALA A 694 -7.92 -30.65 0.05
C ALA A 694 -9.37 -30.16 0.05
N ALA A 695 -9.62 -28.93 0.52
CA ALA A 695 -10.95 -28.31 0.49
C ALA A 695 -11.45 -28.08 -0.94
N GLY A 696 -10.56 -27.67 -1.85
CA GLY A 696 -10.90 -27.52 -3.26
C GLY A 696 -11.27 -28.83 -3.96
N ILE A 697 -10.52 -29.91 -3.69
CA ILE A 697 -10.79 -31.27 -4.16
C ILE A 697 -12.14 -31.77 -3.65
N ASP A 698 -12.44 -31.56 -2.38
CA ASP A 698 -13.76 -31.92 -1.84
C ASP A 698 -14.90 -31.19 -2.59
N GLY A 699 -14.74 -29.88 -2.79
CA GLY A 699 -15.69 -29.07 -3.55
C GLY A 699 -15.93 -29.61 -4.97
N LEU A 700 -14.87 -30.04 -5.66
CA LEU A 700 -14.95 -30.68 -6.98
C LEU A 700 -15.64 -32.05 -6.92
N ASN A 701 -15.28 -32.90 -5.95
CA ASN A 701 -15.80 -34.26 -5.82
C ASN A 701 -17.29 -34.28 -5.51
N ARG A 702 -17.72 -33.47 -4.53
CA ARG A 702 -19.12 -33.38 -4.11
C ARG A 702 -19.94 -32.42 -4.97
N LYS A 703 -19.29 -31.74 -5.94
CA LYS A 703 -19.90 -30.72 -6.81
C LYS A 703 -20.68 -29.69 -6.00
N LEU A 704 -20.05 -29.16 -4.96
CA LEU A 704 -20.71 -28.25 -4.03
C LEU A 704 -21.21 -27.00 -4.77
N GLU A 705 -22.45 -26.60 -4.46
CA GLU A 705 -23.04 -25.39 -5.01
C GLU A 705 -22.36 -24.17 -4.41
N CYS A 706 -21.86 -23.28 -5.26
CA CYS A 706 -21.24 -22.03 -4.82
C CYS A 706 -22.31 -21.11 -4.26
N PRO A 707 -22.18 -20.63 -3.01
CA PRO A 707 -23.13 -19.68 -2.45
C PRO A 707 -23.10 -18.35 -3.23
N GLU A 708 -24.16 -17.56 -3.07
CA GLU A 708 -24.20 -16.20 -3.61
C GLU A 708 -23.04 -15.36 -3.06
N GLU A 709 -22.56 -14.42 -3.88
CA GLU A 709 -21.54 -13.46 -3.50
C GLU A 709 -21.96 -12.69 -2.23
N ALA A 710 -21.04 -12.54 -1.29
CA ALA A 710 -21.28 -11.89 0.00
C ALA A 710 -22.56 -12.40 0.74
N SER A 711 -22.87 -13.69 0.62
CA SER A 711 -24.07 -14.30 1.22
C SER A 711 -24.26 -13.93 2.69
N ALA A 712 -25.48 -13.50 3.03
CA ALA A 712 -25.88 -13.22 4.41
C ALA A 712 -25.95 -14.49 5.28
N SER A 713 -25.98 -15.68 4.68
CA SER A 713 -25.95 -16.97 5.39
C SER A 713 -24.53 -17.51 5.59
N ALA A 714 -23.50 -16.73 5.27
CA ALA A 714 -22.12 -17.16 5.43
C ALA A 714 -21.76 -17.50 6.88
N VAL A 715 -21.04 -18.59 7.05
CA VAL A 715 -20.61 -19.09 8.37
C VAL A 715 -19.53 -18.17 8.94
N ALA A 716 -19.63 -17.85 10.24
CA ALA A 716 -18.59 -17.10 10.94
C ALA A 716 -17.35 -17.95 11.16
N LEU A 717 -16.17 -17.33 11.03
CA LEU A 717 -14.92 -18.01 11.32
C LEU A 717 -14.71 -18.22 12.82
N PRO A 718 -13.97 -19.25 13.24
CA PRO A 718 -13.58 -19.44 14.62
C PRO A 718 -12.90 -18.20 15.21
N LYS A 719 -13.24 -17.86 16.46
CA LYS A 719 -12.68 -16.72 17.19
C LYS A 719 -11.48 -17.09 18.05
N SER A 720 -11.17 -18.39 18.16
CA SER A 720 -10.04 -18.91 18.92
C SER A 720 -9.43 -20.14 18.25
N LEU A 721 -8.18 -20.44 18.59
CA LEU A 721 -7.52 -21.67 18.14
C LEU A 721 -8.27 -22.91 18.60
N SER A 722 -8.84 -22.91 19.81
CA SER A 722 -9.65 -24.04 20.30
C SER A 722 -10.87 -24.29 19.41
N GLU A 723 -11.63 -23.23 19.09
CA GLU A 723 -12.80 -23.35 18.20
C GLU A 723 -12.41 -23.84 16.79
N ALA A 724 -11.26 -23.40 16.27
CA ALA A 724 -10.79 -23.83 14.96
C ALA A 724 -10.36 -25.31 14.96
N LEU A 725 -9.72 -25.78 16.04
CA LEU A 725 -9.38 -27.19 16.21
C LEU A 725 -10.63 -28.06 16.34
N ASP A 726 -11.64 -27.59 17.07
CA ASP A 726 -12.92 -28.29 17.18
C ASP A 726 -13.67 -28.33 15.84
N ALA A 727 -13.58 -27.26 15.04
CA ALA A 727 -14.13 -27.23 13.69
C ALA A 727 -13.40 -28.23 12.77
N LEU A 728 -12.07 -28.29 12.83
CA LEU A 728 -11.26 -29.25 12.09
C LEU A 728 -11.56 -30.70 12.49
N ASP A 729 -11.76 -30.96 13.79
CA ASP A 729 -12.09 -32.29 14.29
C ASP A 729 -13.43 -32.81 13.76
N LYS A 730 -14.41 -31.91 13.62
CA LYS A 730 -15.78 -32.23 13.18
C LYS A 730 -15.94 -32.27 11.65
N ASP A 731 -14.97 -31.78 10.90
CA ASP A 731 -15.05 -31.70 9.43
C ASP A 731 -14.66 -33.02 8.77
N VAL A 732 -15.60 -33.97 8.77
CA VAL A 732 -15.38 -35.35 8.28
C VAL A 732 -14.92 -35.42 6.84
N GLU A 733 -15.37 -34.49 5.99
CA GLU A 733 -15.06 -34.49 4.56
C GLU A 733 -13.63 -33.96 4.31
N LEU A 734 -13.25 -32.87 4.99
CA LEU A 734 -11.86 -32.38 4.92
C LEU A 734 -10.89 -33.41 5.50
N ARG A 735 -11.26 -34.06 6.60
CA ARG A 735 -10.49 -35.15 7.22
C ARG A 735 -10.30 -36.33 6.27
N ALA A 736 -11.34 -36.72 5.52
CA ALA A 736 -11.24 -37.80 4.54
C ALA A 736 -10.22 -37.49 3.41
N VAL A 737 -10.03 -36.22 3.07
CA VAL A 737 -9.04 -35.81 2.04
C VAL A 737 -7.63 -35.64 2.62
N LEU A 738 -7.48 -35.09 3.83
CA LEU A 738 -6.19 -34.87 4.49
C LEU A 738 -5.61 -36.13 5.14
N GLY A 739 -6.47 -37.05 5.56
CA GLY A 739 -6.14 -38.26 6.32
C GLY A 739 -6.27 -38.06 7.83
N ASP A 740 -7.03 -38.95 8.49
CA ASP A 740 -7.33 -38.88 9.92
C ASP A 740 -6.09 -38.83 10.80
N PHE A 741 -5.08 -39.65 10.49
CA PHE A 741 -3.84 -39.69 11.27
C PHE A 741 -3.13 -38.34 11.33
N PHE A 742 -3.06 -37.62 10.19
CA PHE A 742 -2.46 -36.29 10.16
C PHE A 742 -3.30 -35.31 10.99
N VAL A 743 -4.61 -35.30 10.80
CA VAL A 743 -5.51 -34.35 11.48
C VAL A 743 -5.48 -34.56 12.99
N ASP A 744 -5.57 -35.80 13.47
CA ASP A 744 -5.50 -36.12 14.89
C ASP A 744 -4.16 -35.70 15.49
N SER A 745 -3.06 -35.98 14.78
CA SER A 745 -1.72 -35.59 15.22
C SER A 745 -1.56 -34.07 15.29
N PHE A 746 -2.11 -33.34 14.31
CA PHE A 746 -2.11 -31.87 14.30
C PHE A 746 -2.92 -31.30 15.46
N ILE A 747 -4.14 -31.81 15.69
CA ILE A 747 -5.01 -31.35 16.77
C ILE A 747 -4.36 -31.59 18.13
N VAL A 748 -3.84 -32.80 18.37
CA VAL A 748 -3.16 -33.12 19.63
C VAL A 748 -1.95 -32.23 19.82
N SER A 749 -1.12 -32.05 18.79
CA SER A 749 0.04 -31.15 18.87
C SER A 749 -0.36 -29.73 19.27
N LYS A 750 -1.44 -29.19 18.68
CA LYS A 750 -1.92 -27.84 19.03
C LYS A 750 -2.59 -27.77 20.40
N ARG A 751 -3.36 -28.77 20.82
CA ARG A 751 -3.96 -28.76 22.16
C ARG A 751 -2.91 -28.91 23.25
N GLU A 752 -1.99 -29.87 23.12
CA GLU A 752 -1.01 -30.17 24.17
C GLU A 752 0.21 -29.24 24.18
N ASN A 753 0.70 -28.80 23.02
CA ASN A 753 1.95 -28.02 22.95
C ASN A 753 1.72 -26.52 22.77
N GLU A 754 0.53 -26.10 22.33
CA GLU A 754 0.18 -24.69 22.15
C GLU A 754 -0.80 -24.20 23.22
N LEU A 755 -2.01 -24.77 23.25
CA LEU A 755 -3.10 -24.27 24.10
C LEU A 755 -2.86 -24.57 25.58
N LYS A 756 -2.48 -25.80 25.93
CA LYS A 756 -2.29 -26.18 27.33
C LYS A 756 -1.23 -25.33 28.05
N PRO A 757 -0.03 -25.07 27.49
CA PRO A 757 0.92 -24.12 28.09
C PRO A 757 0.36 -22.69 28.16
N TYR A 758 -0.29 -22.22 27.10
CA TYR A 758 -0.88 -20.88 27.02
C TYR A 758 -1.95 -20.66 28.11
N ASP A 759 -2.86 -21.61 28.29
CA ASP A 759 -3.93 -21.56 29.31
C ASP A 759 -3.36 -21.72 30.72
N SER A 760 -2.34 -22.56 30.88
CA SER A 760 -1.65 -22.78 32.17
C SER A 760 -0.91 -21.54 32.67
N ALA A 761 -0.51 -20.64 31.76
CA ALA A 761 0.14 -19.37 32.11
C ALA A 761 -0.81 -18.37 32.81
N LYS A 762 -2.14 -18.62 32.82
CA LYS A 762 -3.15 -17.82 33.54
C LYS A 762 -3.07 -16.31 33.25
N LEU A 763 -2.84 -15.97 31.98
CA LEU A 763 -2.66 -14.60 31.50
C LEU A 763 -4.00 -13.84 31.56
N ILE A 764 -4.04 -12.71 32.27
CA ILE A 764 -5.29 -11.99 32.57
C ILE A 764 -5.50 -10.84 31.57
N THR A 765 -4.46 -10.03 31.36
CA THR A 765 -4.51 -8.84 30.50
C THR A 765 -4.07 -9.16 29.07
N GLU A 766 -4.47 -8.33 28.10
CA GLU A 766 -4.01 -8.50 26.71
C GLU A 766 -2.50 -8.24 26.57
N GLU A 767 -1.94 -7.35 27.38
CA GLU A 767 -0.51 -7.09 27.44
C GLU A 767 0.28 -8.31 27.93
N GLU A 768 -0.20 -9.01 28.96
CA GLU A 768 0.40 -10.27 29.44
C GLU A 768 0.34 -11.36 28.36
N LYS A 769 -0.81 -11.51 27.70
CA LYS A 769 -0.98 -12.46 26.59
C LYS A 769 0.02 -12.20 25.47
N ILE A 770 0.12 -10.98 24.98
CA ILE A 770 1.06 -10.65 23.91
C ILE A 770 2.52 -10.69 24.36
N ALA A 771 2.82 -10.44 25.64
CA ALA A 771 4.17 -10.67 26.17
C ALA A 771 4.56 -12.16 26.10
N TYR A 772 3.69 -13.06 26.55
CA TYR A 772 3.90 -14.51 26.45
C TYR A 772 4.05 -14.95 24.98
N GLU A 773 3.14 -14.49 24.12
CA GLU A 773 3.19 -14.83 22.68
C GLU A 773 4.46 -14.30 22.01
N ARG A 774 4.94 -13.10 22.34
CA ARG A 774 6.23 -12.60 21.81
C ARG A 774 7.40 -13.48 22.27
N GLN A 775 7.40 -13.92 23.53
CA GLN A 775 8.45 -14.82 24.03
C GLN A 775 8.46 -16.14 23.26
N THR A 776 7.28 -16.67 22.93
CA THR A 776 7.13 -17.94 22.22
C THR A 776 7.40 -17.81 20.73
N TYR A 777 6.89 -16.76 20.07
CA TYR A 777 6.81 -16.70 18.62
C TYR A 777 7.71 -15.68 17.95
N LEU A 778 8.08 -14.56 18.58
CA LEU A 778 8.67 -13.41 17.86
C LEU A 778 9.92 -13.76 17.05
N LYS A 779 10.75 -14.68 17.56
CA LYS A 779 11.96 -15.13 16.88
C LYS A 779 11.76 -16.38 16.01
N ILE A 780 10.66 -17.11 16.24
CA ILE A 780 10.35 -18.37 15.56
C ILE A 780 9.48 -18.12 14.32
N LEU A 781 8.46 -17.27 14.46
CA LEU A 781 7.50 -16.85 13.45
C LEU A 781 7.88 -15.51 12.87
#